data_AF-A0A4V5PMA1-F1
#
_entry.id   AF-A0A4V5PMA1-F1
#
_cell.length_a   1.000
_cell.length_b   1.000
_cell.length_c   1.000
_cell.angle_alpha   90.00
_cell.angle_beta   90.00
_cell.angle_gamma   90.00
#
_symmetry.space_group_name_H-M   'P 1'
#
loop_
_entity.id
_entity.type
_entity.pdbx_description
1 polymer ?
#
loop_
_entity_poly.entity_id
_entity_poly.type
_entity_poly.pdbx_seq_one_letter_code
_entity_poly.pdbx_strand_id
1 'polypeptide(L)'
;MTPEARIEELSARLSLAQGSPSLLVVVAESDATLDEARGLLVGILQRAPMHMEDLGACDVDMGPARWVELTHERAADAYVLSAAPWGPFSGGAFAGLLNAEREFLRRLAGPVLLVVSRETERILRQKAPDFFTWAARTYELPAPAELVAMARKLGALPERAPGVPSEEPPLRFLHLSDLHLRPQRVKRYDQDRVLRGLVDFLAQDRARFPLDLIFVTGDLAHSGKPDEFALVVDLFEHLLEVTGVAPSHFFVVPGNHDVDRDVGRWLRRTLDKDEEAIAFFEDEHARRFHMQKLEAYRAALAPLLGQDRALGLGVGAHAVEVVTVRGVRIAVASFNSAFFAQGDDDHGKLWLGEPNVDRASDRITDEGARAAIALMHHPFEELHELERDIIEHRFERLFDLVLRGHMHQPKSRGIASQRGGFVELAAPSAYQGSPWPNGCLLGELRPRSGKVRITPYTYASGADPWVLDTKVFPDDAKDGYAHTFGVPEKKRTPSTLRRHLARATEEAVEAAPEAVQRQVAKELGIEAPSSRMSKAVAKKVARAAAAKVDDPALLANVVDERRMSTALSKTAADELEAEGSTRIPRSDPHFLEKALGRVAEFIHRKLRGKVAKDAAREEMLVQLIATALSHVVDGPVSVERSFPEATRPDIFIGNPNDVPAIRSIIEVHLLRRIGDALPKQFEQIERCLQSGEVAHGALVVVHTGEGDEEARIEHEKTAAGREVLVLHLFW
;
A
#
# COMPACT_ATOMS: atom_id res chain seq x y z
N MET A 1 8.54 16.78 -44.95
CA MET A 1 7.10 16.87 -45.27
C MET A 1 6.39 17.45 -44.06
N THR A 2 5.59 18.50 -44.24
CA THR A 2 4.81 19.09 -43.13
C THR A 2 3.76 18.09 -42.61
N PRO A 3 3.27 18.22 -41.37
CA PRO A 3 2.18 17.40 -40.85
C PRO A 3 0.95 17.33 -41.78
N GLU A 4 0.55 18.47 -42.34
CA GLU A 4 -0.56 18.57 -43.28
C GLU A 4 -0.31 17.78 -44.57
N ALA A 5 0.89 17.91 -45.15
CA ALA A 5 1.25 17.18 -46.37
C ALA A 5 1.29 15.66 -46.14
N ARG A 6 1.61 15.19 -44.93
CA ARG A 6 1.54 13.75 -44.58
C ARG A 6 0.13 13.21 -44.61
N ILE A 7 -0.82 13.96 -44.03
CA ILE A 7 -2.23 13.56 -44.02
C ILE A 7 -2.85 13.68 -45.41
N GLU A 8 -2.51 14.72 -46.17
CA GLU A 8 -2.95 14.87 -47.57
C GLU A 8 -2.46 13.70 -48.44
N GLU A 9 -1.21 13.26 -48.29
CA GLU A 9 -0.70 12.09 -49.00
C GLU A 9 -1.47 10.81 -48.64
N LEU A 10 -1.73 10.60 -47.34
CA LEU A 10 -2.52 9.45 -46.88
C LEU A 10 -3.95 9.48 -47.45
N SER A 11 -4.62 10.64 -47.43
CA SER A 11 -5.96 10.82 -47.97
C SER A 11 -6.02 10.58 -49.48
N ALA A 12 -5.05 11.10 -50.24
CA ALA A 12 -4.94 10.86 -51.68
C ALA A 12 -4.75 9.37 -51.99
N ARG A 13 -3.97 8.66 -51.17
CA ARG A 13 -3.73 7.23 -51.32
C ARG A 13 -4.95 6.38 -51.02
N LEU A 14 -5.71 6.74 -49.98
CA LEU A 14 -6.99 6.08 -49.68
C LEU A 14 -7.99 6.26 -50.82
N SER A 15 -8.06 7.47 -51.39
CA SER A 15 -8.94 7.77 -52.51
C SER A 15 -8.62 6.92 -53.74
N LEU A 16 -7.34 6.64 -53.99
CA LEU A 16 -6.89 5.75 -55.07
C LEU A 16 -7.19 4.27 -54.79
N ALA A 17 -7.30 3.86 -53.52
CA ALA A 17 -7.55 2.48 -53.10
C ALA A 17 -9.03 2.16 -52.87
N GLN A 18 -9.92 3.13 -53.05
CA GLN A 18 -11.36 2.98 -52.83
C GLN A 18 -11.92 1.80 -53.64
N GLY A 19 -12.72 0.95 -52.98
CA GLY A 19 -13.31 -0.24 -53.59
C GLY A 19 -12.33 -1.39 -53.88
N SER A 20 -11.06 -1.27 -53.47
CA SER A 20 -10.06 -2.34 -53.60
C SER A 20 -9.67 -2.90 -52.23
N PRO A 21 -9.47 -4.23 -52.09
CA PRO A 21 -8.97 -4.83 -50.85
C PRO A 21 -7.51 -4.41 -50.65
N SER A 22 -7.28 -3.44 -49.76
CA SER A 22 -5.95 -2.85 -49.53
C SER A 22 -5.71 -2.65 -48.04
N LEU A 23 -4.45 -2.81 -47.62
CA LEU A 23 -4.01 -2.60 -46.25
C LEU A 23 -2.96 -1.49 -46.21
N LEU A 24 -3.21 -0.49 -45.37
CA LEU A 24 -2.30 0.62 -45.11
C LEU A 24 -1.92 0.58 -43.63
N VAL A 25 -0.63 0.57 -43.32
CA VAL A 25 -0.17 0.60 -41.92
C VAL A 25 0.17 2.03 -41.55
N VAL A 26 -0.43 2.50 -40.47
CA VAL A 26 -0.27 3.86 -39.95
C VAL A 26 0.40 3.77 -38.59
N VAL A 27 1.51 4.48 -38.42
CA VAL A 27 2.37 4.39 -37.24
C VAL A 27 2.16 5.60 -36.35
N ALA A 28 1.59 5.37 -35.17
CA ALA A 28 1.48 6.33 -34.08
C ALA A 28 2.72 6.30 -33.18
N GLU A 29 2.87 7.32 -32.34
CA GLU A 29 4.05 7.48 -31.46
C GLU A 29 4.18 6.34 -30.44
N SER A 30 3.09 6.00 -29.76
CA SER A 30 3.07 4.99 -28.70
C SER A 30 1.69 4.33 -28.56
N ASP A 31 1.65 3.12 -27.97
CA ASP A 31 0.38 2.41 -27.70
C ASP A 31 -0.55 3.26 -26.79
N ALA A 32 0.02 4.07 -25.89
CA ALA A 32 -0.74 4.94 -24.98
C ALA A 32 -1.53 6.05 -25.69
N THR A 33 -1.12 6.44 -26.89
CA THR A 33 -1.74 7.50 -27.70
C THR A 33 -2.55 6.94 -28.86
N LEU A 34 -2.64 5.61 -28.98
CA LEU A 34 -3.10 4.95 -30.20
C LEU A 34 -4.57 5.21 -30.50
N ASP A 35 -5.45 5.10 -29.50
CA ASP A 35 -6.88 5.35 -29.68
C ASP A 35 -7.21 6.83 -29.89
N GLU A 36 -6.49 7.72 -29.20
CA GLU A 36 -6.60 9.16 -29.44
C GLU A 36 -6.16 9.51 -30.87
N ALA A 37 -5.02 8.96 -31.31
CA ALA A 37 -4.51 9.14 -32.66
C ALA A 37 -5.48 8.59 -33.72
N ARG A 38 -6.08 7.40 -33.50
CA ARG A 38 -7.11 6.82 -34.36
C ARG A 38 -8.33 7.74 -34.46
N GLY A 39 -8.88 8.18 -33.33
CA GLY A 39 -10.05 9.06 -33.31
C GLY A 39 -9.81 10.41 -34.00
N LEU A 40 -8.64 11.03 -33.76
CA LEU A 40 -8.23 12.26 -34.44
C LEU A 40 -8.05 12.04 -35.94
N LEU A 41 -7.43 10.93 -36.34
CA LEU A 41 -7.21 10.58 -37.75
C LEU A 41 -8.54 10.38 -38.49
N VAL A 42 -9.48 9.63 -37.90
CA VAL A 42 -10.84 9.44 -38.45
C VAL A 42 -11.52 10.80 -38.63
N GLY A 43 -11.53 11.64 -37.59
CA GLY A 43 -12.15 12.97 -37.66
C GLY A 43 -11.54 13.85 -38.76
N ILE A 44 -10.22 13.85 -38.90
CA ILE A 44 -9.52 14.61 -39.94
C ILE A 44 -9.86 14.07 -41.35
N LEU A 45 -9.82 12.74 -41.54
CA LEU A 45 -10.09 12.12 -42.84
C LEU A 45 -11.56 12.25 -43.27
N GLN A 46 -12.51 12.26 -42.33
CA GLN A 46 -13.93 12.52 -42.61
C GLN A 46 -14.22 13.93 -43.13
N ARG A 47 -13.26 14.87 -43.03
CA ARG A 47 -13.38 16.20 -43.67
C ARG A 47 -13.00 16.20 -45.15
N ALA A 48 -12.37 15.13 -45.63
CA ALA A 48 -12.24 14.86 -47.06
C ALA A 48 -13.57 14.30 -47.61
N PRO A 49 -13.82 14.33 -48.93
CA PRO A 49 -15.03 13.76 -49.54
C PRO A 49 -14.98 12.22 -49.56
N MET A 50 -14.84 11.59 -48.39
CA MET A 50 -14.71 10.15 -48.19
C MET A 50 -15.46 9.73 -46.93
N HIS A 51 -16.29 8.69 -47.02
CA HIS A 51 -16.95 8.08 -45.88
C HIS A 51 -16.01 7.09 -45.19
N MET A 52 -15.48 7.49 -44.02
CA MET A 52 -14.61 6.66 -43.18
C MET A 52 -15.43 5.98 -42.08
N GLU A 53 -15.29 4.66 -41.94
CA GLU A 53 -15.85 3.90 -40.83
C GLU A 53 -14.77 3.54 -39.80
N ASP A 54 -15.09 3.72 -38.53
CA ASP A 54 -14.22 3.38 -37.41
C ASP A 54 -14.60 2.01 -36.83
N LEU A 55 -13.76 1.02 -37.08
CA LEU A 55 -13.96 -0.35 -36.61
C LEU A 55 -13.49 -0.55 -35.16
N GLY A 56 -12.85 0.45 -34.57
CA GLY A 56 -12.40 0.43 -33.17
C GLY A 56 -11.02 -0.20 -32.96
N ALA A 57 -10.74 -0.59 -31.72
CA ALA A 57 -9.53 -1.29 -31.35
C ALA A 57 -9.67 -2.81 -31.58
N CYS A 58 -8.64 -3.41 -32.13
CA CYS A 58 -8.49 -4.85 -32.34
C CYS A 58 -7.74 -5.46 -31.17
N ASP A 59 -8.32 -6.53 -30.63
CA ASP A 59 -7.67 -7.40 -29.66
C ASP A 59 -6.58 -8.26 -30.32
N VAL A 60 -5.73 -8.87 -29.49
CA VAL A 60 -4.58 -9.68 -29.93
C VAL A 60 -4.97 -10.92 -30.74
N ASP A 61 -6.20 -11.40 -30.59
CA ASP A 61 -6.80 -12.54 -31.28
C ASP A 61 -7.68 -12.12 -32.48
N MET A 62 -7.83 -10.81 -32.73
CA MET A 62 -8.61 -10.28 -33.83
C MET A 62 -7.75 -10.07 -35.09
N GLY A 63 -7.67 -11.11 -35.93
CA GLY A 63 -6.90 -11.11 -37.17
C GLY A 63 -7.68 -10.69 -38.44
N PRO A 64 -7.00 -10.69 -39.61
CA PRO A 64 -7.57 -10.39 -40.92
C PRO A 64 -8.91 -11.08 -41.24
N ALA A 65 -9.17 -12.29 -40.75
CA ALA A 65 -10.45 -12.97 -40.95
C ALA A 65 -11.62 -12.17 -40.34
N ARG A 66 -11.46 -11.67 -39.11
CA ARG A 66 -12.47 -10.85 -38.43
C ARG A 66 -12.59 -9.45 -39.05
N TRP A 67 -11.49 -8.89 -39.54
CA TRP A 67 -11.52 -7.59 -40.23
C TRP A 67 -12.39 -7.67 -41.49
N VAL A 68 -12.32 -8.77 -42.25
CA VAL A 68 -13.20 -9.00 -43.40
C VAL A 68 -14.66 -8.93 -42.98
N GLU A 69 -15.07 -9.67 -41.95
CA GLU A 69 -16.45 -9.66 -41.44
C GLU A 69 -16.91 -8.23 -41.10
N LEU A 70 -16.11 -7.49 -40.32
CA LEU A 70 -16.43 -6.12 -39.92
C LEU A 70 -16.56 -5.15 -41.11
N THR A 71 -15.70 -5.28 -42.12
CA THR A 71 -15.78 -4.43 -43.33
C THR A 71 -17.02 -4.72 -44.18
N HIS A 72 -17.54 -5.96 -44.19
CA HIS A 72 -18.78 -6.29 -44.90
C HIS A 72 -20.04 -5.92 -44.11
N GLU A 73 -19.97 -5.88 -42.78
CA GLU A 73 -21.08 -5.47 -41.90
C GLU A 73 -21.38 -3.96 -41.99
N ARG A 74 -20.41 -3.13 -42.36
CA ARG A 74 -20.52 -1.66 -42.35
C ARG A 74 -20.11 -1.07 -43.70
N ALA A 75 -21.01 -0.37 -44.38
CA ALA A 75 -20.72 0.20 -45.70
C ALA A 75 -19.91 1.50 -45.59
N ALA A 76 -18.70 1.54 -46.15
CA ALA A 76 -17.85 2.73 -46.18
C ALA A 76 -16.85 2.75 -47.35
N ASP A 77 -16.28 3.91 -47.61
CA ASP A 77 -15.25 4.09 -48.64
C ASP A 77 -13.87 3.59 -48.16
N ALA A 78 -13.63 3.67 -46.84
CA ALA A 78 -12.44 3.17 -46.17
C ALA A 78 -12.74 2.90 -44.68
N TYR A 79 -11.89 2.06 -44.08
CA TYR A 79 -12.05 1.57 -42.72
C TYR A 79 -10.80 1.85 -41.89
N VAL A 80 -10.97 2.19 -40.61
CA VAL A 80 -9.84 2.38 -39.68
C VAL A 80 -10.02 1.45 -38.48
N LEU A 81 -8.93 0.78 -38.09
CA LEU A 81 -8.84 0.05 -36.85
C LEU A 81 -7.50 0.33 -36.17
N SER A 82 -7.44 0.23 -34.85
CA SER A 82 -6.18 0.28 -34.09
C SER A 82 -5.81 -1.10 -33.59
N ALA A 83 -4.53 -1.45 -33.53
CA ALA A 83 -4.08 -2.65 -32.82
C ALA A 83 -2.97 -2.29 -31.83
N ALA A 84 -3.30 -2.40 -30.55
CA ALA A 84 -2.34 -2.33 -29.45
C ALA A 84 -2.29 -3.72 -28.80
N PRO A 85 -1.57 -4.69 -29.40
CA PRO A 85 -1.41 -5.98 -28.76
C PRO A 85 -0.82 -5.76 -27.37
N TRP A 86 -1.60 -6.12 -26.35
CA TRP A 86 -1.39 -5.69 -24.98
C TRP A 86 -0.85 -6.83 -24.13
N GLY A 87 0.11 -6.50 -23.26
CA GLY A 87 0.82 -7.47 -22.41
C GLY A 87 2.09 -8.05 -23.06
N PRO A 88 2.97 -8.68 -22.27
CA PRO A 88 4.18 -9.31 -22.79
C PRO A 88 3.93 -10.38 -23.87
N PHE A 89 4.81 -10.45 -24.87
CA PHE A 89 4.73 -11.31 -26.09
C PHE A 89 3.52 -11.13 -27.02
N SER A 90 2.51 -10.38 -26.62
CA SER A 90 1.29 -10.11 -27.41
C SER A 90 1.60 -9.63 -28.83
N GLY A 91 2.63 -8.79 -28.99
CA GLY A 91 3.07 -8.31 -30.30
C GLY A 91 3.57 -9.43 -31.21
N GLY A 92 4.24 -10.44 -30.66
CA GLY A 92 4.69 -11.62 -31.40
C GLY A 92 3.56 -12.58 -31.73
N ALA A 93 2.64 -12.81 -30.79
CA ALA A 93 1.43 -13.61 -31.02
C ALA A 93 0.55 -12.98 -32.11
N PHE A 94 0.31 -11.67 -32.00
CA PHE A 94 -0.39 -10.88 -33.01
C PHE A 94 0.32 -10.94 -34.36
N ALA A 95 1.65 -10.78 -34.41
CA ALA A 95 2.44 -10.96 -35.63
C ALA A 95 2.22 -12.34 -36.28
N GLY A 96 2.24 -13.39 -35.46
CA GLY A 96 1.96 -14.76 -35.90
C GLY A 96 0.56 -14.92 -36.50
N LEU A 97 -0.46 -14.38 -35.83
CA LEU A 97 -1.84 -14.37 -36.30
C LEU A 97 -1.99 -13.63 -37.65
N LEU A 98 -1.45 -12.41 -37.74
CA LEU A 98 -1.50 -11.61 -38.96
C LEU A 98 -0.85 -12.33 -40.15
N ASN A 99 0.28 -13.00 -39.91
CA ASN A 99 0.94 -13.84 -40.91
C ASN A 99 0.05 -15.03 -41.30
N ALA A 100 -0.52 -15.75 -40.33
CA ALA A 100 -1.33 -16.94 -40.57
C ALA A 100 -2.59 -16.63 -41.40
N GLU A 101 -3.22 -15.49 -41.16
CA GLU A 101 -4.48 -15.09 -41.80
C GLU A 101 -4.32 -14.14 -42.99
N ARG A 102 -3.09 -13.84 -43.43
CA ARG A 102 -2.81 -12.83 -44.47
C ARG A 102 -3.62 -12.99 -45.77
N GLU A 103 -3.98 -14.23 -46.16
CA GLU A 103 -4.77 -14.49 -47.37
C GLU A 103 -6.19 -13.90 -47.30
N PHE A 104 -6.76 -13.72 -46.09
CA PHE A 104 -8.07 -13.09 -45.92
C PHE A 104 -8.07 -11.61 -46.30
N LEU A 105 -6.93 -10.93 -46.30
CA LEU A 105 -6.82 -9.52 -46.71
C LEU A 105 -7.34 -9.29 -48.15
N ARG A 106 -7.32 -10.31 -49.01
CA ARG A 106 -7.90 -10.27 -50.37
C ARG A 106 -9.41 -10.07 -50.41
N ARG A 107 -10.10 -10.31 -49.28
CA ARG A 107 -11.56 -10.34 -49.18
C ARG A 107 -12.14 -9.12 -48.48
N LEU A 108 -11.31 -8.15 -48.10
CA LEU A 108 -11.75 -6.89 -47.50
C LEU A 108 -12.71 -6.15 -48.43
N ALA A 109 -13.76 -5.52 -47.87
CA ALA A 109 -14.74 -4.77 -48.66
C ALA A 109 -14.17 -3.45 -49.22
N GLY A 110 -13.06 -2.96 -48.68
CA GLY A 110 -12.38 -1.74 -49.10
C GLY A 110 -11.02 -1.57 -48.40
N PRO A 111 -10.36 -0.40 -48.53
CA PRO A 111 -9.08 -0.14 -47.89
C PRO A 111 -9.21 -0.05 -46.36
N VAL A 112 -8.32 -0.73 -45.65
CA VAL A 112 -8.21 -0.73 -44.19
C VAL A 112 -6.93 -0.02 -43.76
N LEU A 113 -7.06 0.95 -42.84
CA LEU A 113 -5.95 1.55 -42.11
C LEU A 113 -5.77 0.80 -40.79
N LEU A 114 -4.65 0.11 -40.65
CA LEU A 114 -4.20 -0.48 -39.40
C LEU A 114 -3.31 0.52 -38.67
N VAL A 115 -3.84 1.16 -37.63
CA VAL A 115 -3.10 2.08 -36.76
C VAL A 115 -2.39 1.29 -35.67
N VAL A 116 -1.06 1.33 -35.64
CA VAL A 116 -0.20 0.63 -34.66
C VAL A 116 0.82 1.61 -34.07
N SER A 117 1.36 1.31 -32.91
CA SER A 117 2.52 2.07 -32.40
C SER A 117 3.79 1.77 -33.18
N ARG A 118 4.77 2.67 -33.06
CA ARG A 118 6.14 2.46 -33.58
C ARG A 118 6.75 1.14 -33.09
N GLU A 119 6.50 0.77 -31.84
CA GLU A 119 7.02 -0.47 -31.28
C GLU A 119 6.31 -1.71 -31.83
N THR A 120 4.98 -1.68 -31.99
CA THR A 120 4.24 -2.77 -32.63
C THR A 120 4.64 -2.93 -34.10
N GLU A 121 4.81 -1.84 -34.84
CA GLU A 121 5.32 -1.88 -36.20
C GLU A 121 6.68 -2.57 -36.30
N ARG A 122 7.62 -2.24 -35.40
CA ARG A 122 8.95 -2.85 -35.34
C ARG A 122 8.86 -4.37 -35.13
N ILE A 123 8.01 -4.82 -34.21
CA ILE A 123 7.79 -6.25 -33.96
C ILE A 123 7.20 -6.92 -35.20
N LEU A 124 6.19 -6.33 -35.82
CA LEU A 124 5.58 -6.94 -37.00
C LEU A 124 6.56 -7.02 -38.18
N ARG A 125 7.45 -6.03 -38.38
CA ARG A 125 8.51 -6.15 -39.40
C ARG A 125 9.46 -7.30 -39.13
N GLN A 126 9.78 -7.53 -37.85
CA GLN A 126 10.72 -8.58 -37.45
C GLN A 126 10.08 -9.98 -37.46
N LYS A 127 8.86 -10.11 -36.95
CA LYS A 127 8.17 -11.39 -36.71
C LYS A 127 7.11 -11.73 -37.76
N ALA A 128 6.64 -10.76 -38.55
CA ALA A 128 5.64 -10.94 -39.61
C ALA A 128 6.02 -10.29 -40.96
N PRO A 129 7.18 -10.62 -41.55
CA PRO A 129 7.63 -10.03 -42.81
C PRO A 129 6.68 -10.32 -43.98
N ASP A 130 6.05 -11.49 -44.02
CA ASP A 130 5.12 -11.89 -45.09
C ASP A 130 3.83 -11.07 -45.05
N PHE A 131 3.28 -10.78 -43.87
CA PHE A 131 2.18 -9.83 -43.71
C PHE A 131 2.57 -8.44 -44.20
N PHE A 132 3.80 -7.99 -43.94
CA PHE A 132 4.28 -6.69 -44.42
C PHE A 132 4.41 -6.59 -45.95
N THR A 133 4.48 -7.72 -46.67
CA THR A 133 4.42 -7.69 -48.14
C THR A 133 3.06 -7.25 -48.67
N TRP A 134 1.99 -7.42 -47.89
CA TRP A 134 0.64 -6.91 -48.20
C TRP A 134 0.48 -5.43 -47.84
N ALA A 135 1.08 -5.00 -46.73
CA ALA A 135 1.15 -3.60 -46.33
C ALA A 135 2.26 -2.88 -47.10
N ALA A 136 2.05 -2.64 -48.40
CA ALA A 136 3.07 -2.10 -49.30
C ALA A 136 3.64 -0.71 -48.88
N ARG A 137 3.03 -0.01 -47.91
CA ARG A 137 3.51 1.31 -47.45
C ARG A 137 3.08 1.62 -46.01
N THR A 138 4.03 2.09 -45.19
CA THR A 138 3.81 2.61 -43.83
C THR A 138 3.77 4.14 -43.83
N TYR A 139 2.81 4.72 -43.10
CA TYR A 139 2.66 6.17 -42.94
C TYR A 139 2.88 6.56 -41.49
N GLU A 140 3.83 7.44 -41.22
CA GLU A 140 4.00 7.99 -39.86
C GLU A 140 3.02 9.14 -39.61
N LEU A 141 2.27 9.04 -38.52
CA LEU A 141 1.44 10.15 -38.07
C LEU A 141 2.29 11.31 -37.53
N PRO A 142 1.79 12.55 -37.62
CA PRO A 142 2.33 13.67 -36.86
C PRO A 142 2.27 13.40 -35.35
N ALA A 143 3.03 14.16 -34.55
CA ALA A 143 2.98 14.02 -33.10
C ALA A 143 1.57 14.32 -32.56
N PRO A 144 1.15 13.76 -31.41
CA PRO A 144 -0.20 13.94 -30.88
C PRO A 144 -0.63 15.42 -30.77
N ALA A 145 0.28 16.29 -30.32
CA ALA A 145 0.01 17.72 -30.22
C ALA A 145 -0.27 18.38 -31.59
N GLU A 146 0.41 17.93 -32.64
CA GLU A 146 0.23 18.42 -34.01
C GLU A 146 -1.09 17.91 -34.59
N LEU A 147 -1.42 16.63 -34.39
CA LEU A 147 -2.71 16.05 -34.78
C LEU A 147 -3.88 16.77 -34.11
N VAL A 148 -3.79 17.06 -32.81
CA VAL A 148 -4.81 17.83 -32.07
C VAL A 148 -4.94 19.25 -32.64
N ALA A 149 -3.82 19.92 -32.95
CA ALA A 149 -3.84 21.25 -33.54
C ALA A 149 -4.50 21.24 -34.93
N MET A 150 -4.21 20.23 -35.76
CA MET A 150 -4.83 20.04 -37.07
C MET A 150 -6.32 19.75 -36.96
N ALA A 151 -6.73 18.81 -36.11
CA ALA A 151 -8.14 18.49 -35.88
C ALA A 151 -8.91 19.71 -35.39
N ARG A 152 -8.32 20.52 -34.49
CA ARG A 152 -8.91 21.78 -34.03
C ARG A 152 -9.08 22.79 -35.18
N LYS A 153 -8.07 22.94 -36.04
CA LYS A 153 -8.13 23.85 -37.20
C LYS A 153 -9.22 23.45 -38.20
N LEU A 154 -9.46 22.15 -38.35
CA LEU A 154 -10.46 21.59 -39.27
C LEU A 154 -11.87 21.44 -38.63
N GLY A 155 -12.05 21.85 -37.36
CA GLY A 155 -13.29 21.59 -36.63
C GLY A 155 -13.62 20.10 -36.51
N ALA A 156 -12.60 19.24 -36.54
CA ALA A 156 -12.67 17.79 -36.62
C ALA A 156 -12.29 17.12 -35.29
N LEU A 157 -12.33 17.86 -34.18
CA LEU A 157 -12.21 17.24 -32.86
C LEU A 157 -13.38 16.27 -32.70
N PRO A 158 -13.13 15.00 -32.32
CA PRO A 158 -14.19 14.02 -32.18
C PRO A 158 -15.24 14.53 -31.19
N GLU A 159 -16.51 14.50 -31.57
CA GLU A 159 -17.60 14.64 -30.60
C GLU A 159 -17.44 13.51 -29.59
N ARG A 160 -17.12 13.86 -28.35
CA ARG A 160 -16.95 12.89 -27.28
C ARG A 160 -18.28 12.16 -27.12
N ALA A 161 -18.33 10.87 -27.47
CA ALA A 161 -19.49 10.04 -27.17
C ALA A 161 -19.85 10.24 -25.69
N PRO A 162 -21.09 10.65 -25.35
CA PRO A 162 -21.46 10.90 -23.98
C PRO A 162 -21.36 9.60 -23.19
N GLY A 163 -20.35 9.50 -22.32
CA GLY A 163 -20.33 8.48 -21.25
C GLY A 163 -19.29 7.37 -21.34
N VAL A 164 -18.24 7.43 -22.16
CA VAL A 164 -17.06 6.58 -21.91
C VAL A 164 -16.11 7.36 -20.98
N PRO A 165 -16.02 7.02 -19.68
CA PRO A 165 -15.03 7.63 -18.80
C PRO A 165 -13.65 7.32 -19.38
N SER A 166 -12.72 8.27 -19.41
CA SER A 166 -11.31 7.93 -19.58
C SER A 166 -10.97 6.96 -18.47
N GLU A 167 -10.71 5.69 -18.80
CA GLU A 167 -10.45 4.69 -17.78
C GLU A 167 -9.28 5.14 -16.90
N GLU A 168 -9.41 4.99 -15.59
CA GLU A 168 -8.31 5.24 -14.65
C GLU A 168 -7.06 4.48 -15.11
N PRO A 169 -5.91 5.14 -15.34
CA PRO A 169 -4.71 4.43 -15.76
C PRO A 169 -4.31 3.44 -14.66
N PRO A 170 -4.06 2.16 -14.99
CA PRO A 170 -3.75 1.14 -14.00
C PRO A 170 -2.38 1.36 -13.36
N LEU A 171 -2.27 0.96 -12.09
CA LEU A 171 -1.00 0.71 -11.42
C LEU A 171 -0.53 -0.69 -11.78
N ARG A 172 0.67 -0.81 -12.34
CA ARG A 172 1.20 -2.08 -12.86
C ARG A 172 2.17 -2.70 -11.88
N PHE A 173 2.03 -3.98 -11.61
CA PHE A 173 2.88 -4.68 -10.68
C PHE A 173 3.33 -6.05 -11.18
N LEU A 174 4.51 -6.47 -10.73
CA LEU A 174 5.02 -7.83 -10.85
C LEU A 174 4.87 -8.50 -9.49
N HIS A 175 4.34 -9.73 -9.47
CA HIS A 175 4.28 -10.56 -8.27
C HIS A 175 5.05 -11.87 -8.50
N LEU A 176 6.11 -12.04 -7.70
CA LEU A 176 6.97 -13.22 -7.64
C LEU A 176 6.89 -13.87 -6.26
N SER A 177 7.26 -15.15 -6.19
CA SER A 177 7.37 -15.87 -4.93
C SER A 177 8.25 -17.10 -5.11
N ASP A 178 8.75 -17.68 -4.01
CA ASP A 178 9.38 -19.01 -3.96
C ASP A 178 10.51 -19.16 -5.00
N LEU A 179 11.59 -18.39 -4.79
CA LEU A 179 12.79 -18.39 -5.64
C LEU A 179 13.77 -19.51 -5.25
N HIS A 180 13.82 -19.87 -3.96
CA HIS A 180 14.69 -20.91 -3.38
C HIS A 180 16.14 -20.88 -3.89
N LEU A 181 16.75 -19.69 -3.96
CA LEU A 181 18.08 -19.54 -4.53
C LEU A 181 19.13 -20.26 -3.69
N ARG A 182 20.06 -20.92 -4.37
CA ARG A 182 21.15 -21.65 -3.72
C ARG A 182 22.37 -21.86 -4.61
N PRO A 183 23.59 -21.84 -4.05
CA PRO A 183 24.82 -21.83 -4.85
C PRO A 183 25.21 -23.18 -5.47
N GLN A 184 24.48 -24.29 -5.24
CA GLN A 184 24.92 -25.59 -5.73
C GLN A 184 24.98 -25.65 -7.27
N ARG A 185 26.16 -25.97 -7.80
CA ARG A 185 26.55 -25.81 -9.22
C ARG A 185 25.54 -26.32 -10.25
N VAL A 186 25.00 -27.54 -10.09
CA VAL A 186 24.04 -28.12 -11.05
C VAL A 186 22.69 -27.41 -10.99
N LYS A 187 22.22 -27.10 -9.79
CA LYS A 187 20.94 -26.42 -9.57
C LYS A 187 21.01 -24.94 -9.93
N ARG A 188 22.18 -24.32 -9.77
CA ARG A 188 22.46 -22.94 -10.16
C ARG A 188 22.39 -22.75 -11.68
N TYR A 189 22.81 -23.72 -12.49
CA TYR A 189 22.72 -23.60 -13.95
C TYR A 189 21.26 -23.50 -14.43
N ASP A 190 20.36 -24.34 -13.91
CA ASP A 190 18.94 -24.30 -14.27
C ASP A 190 18.24 -23.06 -13.70
N GLN A 191 18.55 -22.72 -12.44
CA GLN A 191 18.11 -21.48 -11.77
C GLN A 191 18.47 -20.24 -12.60
N ASP A 192 19.74 -20.08 -12.94
CA ASP A 192 20.25 -18.94 -13.69
C ASP A 192 19.58 -18.85 -15.07
N ARG A 193 19.34 -19.99 -15.74
CA ARG A 193 18.66 -20.01 -17.04
C ARG A 193 17.21 -19.51 -16.92
N VAL A 194 16.45 -19.99 -15.94
CA VAL A 194 15.05 -19.60 -15.74
C VAL A 194 14.93 -18.12 -15.37
N LEU A 195 15.72 -17.68 -14.39
CA LEU A 195 15.63 -16.33 -13.84
C LEU A 195 16.27 -15.27 -14.74
N ARG A 196 17.35 -15.58 -15.48
CA ARG A 196 17.83 -14.67 -16.54
C ARG A 196 16.79 -14.54 -17.64
N GLY A 197 16.13 -15.63 -18.01
CA GLY A 197 15.00 -15.57 -18.94
C GLY A 197 13.89 -14.63 -18.46
N LEU A 198 13.63 -14.57 -17.15
CA LEU A 198 12.63 -13.66 -16.57
C LEU A 198 13.08 -12.20 -16.66
N VAL A 199 14.35 -11.95 -16.33
CA VAL A 199 14.96 -10.61 -16.45
C VAL A 199 14.93 -10.13 -17.89
N ASP A 200 15.34 -10.97 -18.85
CA ASP A 200 15.32 -10.66 -20.28
C ASP A 200 13.90 -10.41 -20.79
N PHE A 201 12.94 -11.21 -20.34
CA PHE A 201 11.51 -11.04 -20.60
C PHE A 201 11.01 -9.66 -20.16
N LEU A 202 11.28 -9.28 -18.90
CA LEU A 202 10.87 -7.99 -18.35
C LEU A 202 11.58 -6.82 -19.05
N ALA A 203 12.85 -6.99 -19.42
CA ALA A 203 13.62 -5.99 -20.15
C ALA A 203 13.03 -5.71 -21.54
N GLN A 204 12.64 -6.76 -22.27
CA GLN A 204 12.08 -6.65 -23.62
C GLN A 204 10.72 -5.95 -23.63
N ASP A 205 9.88 -6.20 -22.62
CA ASP A 205 8.51 -5.68 -22.57
C ASP A 205 8.33 -4.41 -21.73
N ARG A 206 9.41 -3.87 -21.15
CA ARG A 206 9.40 -2.65 -20.31
C ARG A 206 8.65 -1.47 -20.94
N ALA A 207 8.79 -1.25 -22.24
CA ALA A 207 8.15 -0.13 -22.93
C ALA A 207 6.62 -0.31 -23.05
N ARG A 208 6.15 -1.55 -23.17
CA ARG A 208 4.74 -1.92 -23.34
C ARG A 208 4.03 -2.03 -21.99
N PHE A 209 4.72 -2.61 -21.02
CA PHE A 209 4.23 -2.84 -19.66
C PHE A 209 5.21 -2.27 -18.62
N PRO A 210 5.36 -0.93 -18.51
CA PRO A 210 6.15 -0.32 -17.45
C PRO A 210 5.58 -0.69 -16.08
N LEU A 211 6.39 -1.35 -15.28
CA LEU A 211 6.06 -1.71 -13.91
C LEU A 211 6.17 -0.48 -13.00
N ASP A 212 5.21 -0.33 -12.11
CA ASP A 212 5.23 0.68 -11.06
C ASP A 212 5.69 0.08 -9.72
N LEU A 213 5.42 -1.21 -9.49
CA LEU A 213 5.60 -1.92 -8.22
C LEU A 213 6.14 -3.35 -8.45
N ILE A 214 6.93 -3.86 -7.51
CA ILE A 214 7.36 -5.26 -7.47
C ILE A 214 7.05 -5.83 -6.08
N PHE A 215 6.42 -7.00 -6.05
CA PHE A 215 6.09 -7.75 -4.85
C PHE A 215 6.76 -9.12 -4.89
N VAL A 216 7.50 -9.48 -3.84
CA VAL A 216 8.08 -10.82 -3.69
C VAL A 216 7.63 -11.44 -2.36
N THR A 217 6.83 -12.50 -2.44
CA THR A 217 6.10 -13.04 -1.28
C THR A 217 6.76 -14.26 -0.63
N GLY A 218 8.05 -14.16 -0.31
CA GLY A 218 8.77 -15.15 0.50
C GLY A 218 9.49 -16.25 -0.27
N ASP A 219 10.26 -17.03 0.50
CA ASP A 219 11.14 -18.10 0.04
C ASP A 219 12.16 -17.64 -1.01
N LEU A 220 12.86 -16.57 -0.69
CA LEU A 220 13.91 -15.99 -1.54
C LEU A 220 15.13 -16.92 -1.57
N ALA A 221 15.58 -17.33 -0.38
CA ALA A 221 16.65 -18.28 -0.16
C ALA A 221 16.10 -19.70 0.07
N HIS A 222 16.97 -20.70 0.03
CA HIS A 222 16.57 -22.09 0.26
C HIS A 222 16.67 -22.52 1.75
N SER A 223 17.57 -21.90 2.52
CA SER A 223 17.80 -22.25 3.93
C SER A 223 18.23 -21.06 4.80
N GLY A 224 17.94 -19.84 4.35
CA GLY A 224 18.19 -18.61 5.09
C GLY A 224 19.66 -18.27 5.26
N LYS A 225 20.56 -18.76 4.39
CA LYS A 225 22.01 -18.57 4.55
C LYS A 225 22.53 -17.33 3.82
N PRO A 226 23.59 -16.65 4.33
CA PRO A 226 24.11 -15.42 3.72
C PRO A 226 24.55 -15.57 2.25
N ASP A 227 25.14 -16.71 1.88
CA ASP A 227 25.58 -16.99 0.51
C ASP A 227 24.42 -17.21 -0.47
N GLU A 228 23.27 -17.68 0.01
CA GLU A 228 22.03 -17.76 -0.75
C GLU A 228 21.45 -16.36 -0.99
N PHE A 229 21.42 -15.52 0.05
CA PHE A 229 20.93 -14.14 -0.08
C PHE A 229 21.80 -13.25 -0.96
N ALA A 230 23.11 -13.54 -1.09
CA ALA A 230 23.95 -12.85 -2.09
C ALA A 230 23.40 -13.05 -3.51
N LEU A 231 22.91 -14.25 -3.85
CA LEU A 231 22.28 -14.51 -5.15
C LEU A 231 20.94 -13.79 -5.29
N VAL A 232 20.20 -13.62 -4.19
CA VAL A 232 18.93 -12.88 -4.16
C VAL A 232 19.18 -11.41 -4.47
N VAL A 233 20.20 -10.81 -3.84
CA VAL A 233 20.60 -9.43 -4.10
C VAL A 233 20.99 -9.25 -5.56
N ASP A 234 21.83 -10.13 -6.12
CA ASP A 234 22.21 -10.08 -7.54
C ASP A 234 20.99 -10.11 -8.47
N LEU A 235 20.00 -10.97 -8.19
CA LEU A 235 18.77 -11.03 -8.98
C LEU A 235 17.94 -9.74 -8.86
N PHE A 236 17.77 -9.23 -7.63
CA PHE A 236 16.95 -8.05 -7.37
C PHE A 236 17.56 -6.78 -7.96
N GLU A 237 18.89 -6.64 -7.94
CA GLU A 237 19.60 -5.57 -8.63
C GLU A 237 19.29 -5.57 -10.13
N HIS A 238 19.37 -6.73 -10.79
CA HIS A 238 19.01 -6.84 -12.21
C HIS A 238 17.53 -6.54 -12.46
N LEU A 239 16.61 -7.01 -11.59
CA LEU A 239 15.19 -6.70 -11.70
C LEU A 239 14.93 -5.18 -11.60
N LEU A 240 15.54 -4.50 -10.63
CA LEU A 240 15.43 -3.04 -10.48
C LEU A 240 15.98 -2.32 -11.73
N GLU A 241 17.13 -2.76 -12.25
CA GLU A 241 17.76 -2.18 -13.44
C GLU A 241 16.86 -2.31 -14.69
N VAL A 242 16.41 -3.53 -15.01
CA VAL A 242 15.67 -3.79 -16.26
C VAL A 242 14.25 -3.23 -16.21
N THR A 243 13.60 -3.27 -15.05
CA THR A 243 12.23 -2.75 -14.90
C THR A 243 12.20 -1.24 -14.71
N GLY A 244 13.23 -0.66 -14.09
CA GLY A 244 13.27 0.75 -13.69
C GLY A 244 12.39 1.09 -12.49
N VAL A 245 11.87 0.07 -11.78
CA VAL A 245 11.12 0.28 -10.54
C VAL A 245 12.08 0.81 -9.47
N ALA A 246 11.65 1.83 -8.73
CA ALA A 246 12.45 2.38 -7.65
C ALA A 246 12.55 1.37 -6.48
N PRO A 247 13.68 1.30 -5.76
CA PRO A 247 13.80 0.42 -4.59
C PRO A 247 12.68 0.62 -3.55
N SER A 248 12.20 1.85 -3.36
CA SER A 248 11.08 2.20 -2.48
C SER A 248 9.71 1.64 -2.91
N HIS A 249 9.61 1.11 -4.13
CA HIS A 249 8.40 0.47 -4.69
C HIS A 249 8.58 -1.05 -4.87
N PHE A 250 9.67 -1.60 -4.35
CA PHE A 250 9.94 -3.02 -4.28
C PHE A 250 9.68 -3.49 -2.85
N PHE A 251 8.75 -4.43 -2.68
CA PHE A 251 8.32 -4.94 -1.39
C PHE A 251 8.53 -6.44 -1.28
N VAL A 252 8.97 -6.87 -0.10
CA VAL A 252 9.37 -8.24 0.19
C VAL A 252 8.84 -8.66 1.55
N VAL A 253 8.48 -9.95 1.66
CA VAL A 253 8.26 -10.63 2.94
C VAL A 253 9.10 -11.91 2.96
N PRO A 254 9.53 -12.40 4.14
CA PRO A 254 10.20 -13.70 4.24
C PRO A 254 9.20 -14.87 4.20
N GLY A 255 9.67 -16.02 3.72
CA GLY A 255 8.99 -17.32 3.84
C GLY A 255 9.70 -18.27 4.82
N ASN A 256 9.24 -19.51 4.91
CA ASN A 256 9.80 -20.50 5.85
C ASN A 256 11.21 -20.99 5.45
N HIS A 257 11.63 -20.82 4.20
CA HIS A 257 12.99 -21.11 3.73
C HIS A 257 13.95 -19.94 3.87
N ASP A 258 13.47 -18.73 4.14
CA ASP A 258 14.31 -17.55 4.41
C ASP A 258 14.86 -17.54 5.85
N VAL A 259 14.41 -18.48 6.68
CA VAL A 259 14.80 -18.63 8.08
C VAL A 259 16.05 -19.50 8.21
N ASP A 260 17.04 -19.01 8.96
CA ASP A 260 18.16 -19.85 9.41
C ASP A 260 17.68 -20.81 10.51
N ARG A 261 17.38 -22.05 10.09
CA ARG A 261 16.88 -23.12 10.98
C ARG A 261 17.90 -23.52 12.04
N ASP A 262 19.20 -23.33 11.82
CA ASP A 262 20.22 -23.64 12.83
C ASP A 262 20.16 -22.64 14.00
N VAL A 263 19.92 -21.36 13.69
CA VAL A 263 19.70 -20.31 14.70
C VAL A 263 18.36 -20.54 15.41
N GLY A 264 17.32 -20.89 14.65
CA GLY A 264 15.97 -21.08 15.15
C GLY A 264 15.71 -22.36 15.96
N ARG A 265 16.58 -23.38 15.88
CA ARG A 265 16.29 -24.77 16.32
C ARG A 265 15.74 -24.98 17.74
N TRP A 266 15.94 -24.03 18.66
CA TRP A 266 15.47 -24.09 20.05
C TRP A 266 14.34 -23.10 20.37
N LEU A 267 13.88 -22.33 19.40
CA LEU A 267 12.80 -21.37 19.57
C LEU A 267 11.45 -22.08 19.50
N ARG A 268 10.46 -21.52 20.19
CA ARG A 268 9.07 -21.96 20.07
C ARG A 268 8.60 -21.84 18.62
N ARG A 269 7.89 -22.88 18.16
CA ARG A 269 7.33 -22.99 16.80
C ARG A 269 5.81 -22.74 16.74
N THR A 270 5.20 -22.49 17.89
CA THR A 270 3.80 -22.04 18.04
C THR A 270 3.65 -21.42 19.43
N LEU A 271 2.51 -20.79 19.65
CA LEU A 271 2.00 -20.33 20.94
C LEU A 271 0.77 -21.14 21.33
N ASP A 272 0.43 -21.15 22.62
CA ASP A 272 -0.68 -21.96 23.14
C ASP A 272 -1.97 -21.14 23.39
N LYS A 273 -1.84 -19.81 23.50
CA LYS A 273 -2.93 -18.91 23.94
C LYS A 273 -2.84 -17.53 23.29
N ASP A 274 -3.99 -16.87 23.18
CA ASP A 274 -4.11 -15.52 22.63
C ASP A 274 -3.28 -14.50 23.42
N GLU A 275 -3.19 -14.62 24.75
CA GLU A 275 -2.38 -13.68 25.55
C GLU A 275 -0.89 -13.75 25.22
N GLU A 276 -0.37 -14.94 24.89
CA GLU A 276 1.02 -15.10 24.44
C GLU A 276 1.22 -14.48 23.05
N ALA A 277 0.23 -14.61 22.16
CA ALA A 277 0.28 -14.01 20.83
C ALA A 277 0.22 -12.49 20.90
N ILE A 278 -0.67 -11.93 21.72
CA ILE A 278 -0.73 -10.50 21.99
C ILE A 278 0.64 -10.03 22.50
N ALA A 279 1.18 -10.66 23.55
CA ALA A 279 2.50 -10.28 24.07
C ALA A 279 3.59 -10.30 22.99
N PHE A 280 3.65 -11.35 22.15
CA PHE A 280 4.66 -11.46 21.09
C PHE A 280 4.58 -10.32 20.05
N PHE A 281 3.37 -9.93 19.64
CA PHE A 281 3.17 -8.90 18.61
C PHE A 281 3.09 -7.47 19.16
N GLU A 282 2.99 -7.30 20.48
CA GLU A 282 3.06 -5.99 21.13
C GLU A 282 4.48 -5.65 21.61
N ASP A 283 5.18 -6.59 22.23
CA ASP A 283 6.50 -6.42 22.85
C ASP A 283 7.64 -6.80 21.89
N GLU A 284 8.60 -5.89 21.69
CA GLU A 284 9.78 -6.15 20.85
C GLU A 284 10.74 -7.17 21.43
N HIS A 285 10.88 -7.16 22.74
CA HIS A 285 11.75 -8.09 23.44
C HIS A 285 11.25 -9.52 23.31
N ALA A 286 9.93 -9.74 23.31
CA ALA A 286 9.31 -11.05 23.10
C ALA A 286 9.66 -11.66 21.72
N ARG A 287 9.80 -10.83 20.68
CA ARG A 287 10.13 -11.27 19.30
C ARG A 287 11.62 -11.26 18.96
N ARG A 288 12.47 -10.70 19.82
CA ARG A 288 13.92 -10.52 19.57
C ARG A 288 14.62 -11.79 19.08
N PHE A 289 14.35 -12.94 19.69
CA PHE A 289 15.01 -14.19 19.32
C PHE A 289 14.49 -14.75 17.98
N HIS A 290 13.19 -14.64 17.71
CA HIS A 290 12.59 -15.01 16.43
C HIS A 290 13.06 -14.12 15.28
N MET A 291 13.51 -12.90 15.58
CA MET A 291 14.17 -12.02 14.59
C MET A 291 15.58 -12.45 14.23
N GLN A 292 16.35 -13.05 15.16
CA GLN A 292 17.76 -13.43 14.92
C GLN A 292 17.93 -14.43 13.77
N LYS A 293 16.98 -15.36 13.62
CA LYS A 293 16.98 -16.34 12.52
C LYS A 293 16.69 -15.72 11.14
N LEU A 294 16.33 -14.43 11.07
CA LEU A 294 16.10 -13.65 9.85
C LEU A 294 17.18 -12.57 9.64
N GLU A 295 18.26 -12.58 10.42
CA GLU A 295 19.29 -11.54 10.36
C GLU A 295 19.99 -11.51 8.99
N ALA A 296 20.28 -12.68 8.40
CA ALA A 296 20.91 -12.78 7.08
C ALA A 296 20.01 -12.16 5.98
N TYR A 297 18.70 -12.37 6.07
CA TYR A 297 17.71 -11.75 5.20
C TYR A 297 17.77 -10.22 5.30
N ARG A 298 17.71 -9.67 6.53
CA ARG A 298 17.76 -8.21 6.75
C ARG A 298 19.08 -7.62 6.27
N ALA A 299 20.20 -8.23 6.64
CA ALA A 299 21.54 -7.74 6.32
C ALA A 299 21.79 -7.68 4.81
N ALA A 300 21.23 -8.62 4.04
CA ALA A 300 21.37 -8.64 2.60
C ALA A 300 20.46 -7.63 1.88
N LEU A 301 19.20 -7.48 2.31
CA LEU A 301 18.20 -6.68 1.59
C LEU A 301 18.19 -5.21 1.97
N ALA A 302 18.56 -4.85 3.21
CA ALA A 302 18.58 -3.46 3.68
C ALA A 302 19.48 -2.53 2.86
N PRO A 303 20.70 -2.93 2.45
CA PRO A 303 21.54 -2.10 1.57
C PRO A 303 20.92 -1.81 0.20
N LEU A 304 20.17 -2.77 -0.35
CA LEU A 304 19.58 -2.66 -1.69
C LEU A 304 18.25 -1.90 -1.68
N LEU A 305 17.38 -2.22 -0.72
CA LEU A 305 15.99 -1.78 -0.73
C LEU A 305 15.71 -0.60 0.22
N GLY A 306 16.60 -0.33 1.16
CA GLY A 306 16.55 0.80 2.10
C GLY A 306 16.81 0.37 3.54
N GLN A 307 17.78 1.02 4.20
CA GLN A 307 18.23 0.66 5.56
C GLN A 307 17.14 0.82 6.62
N ASP A 308 16.34 1.88 6.51
CA ASP A 308 15.28 2.22 7.48
C ASP A 308 13.97 1.48 7.21
N ARG A 309 13.90 0.64 6.16
CA ARG A 309 12.68 -0.07 5.80
C ARG A 309 12.48 -1.33 6.64
N ALA A 310 11.22 -1.68 6.84
CA ALA A 310 10.84 -2.86 7.60
C ALA A 310 11.14 -4.17 6.87
N LEU A 311 11.09 -4.17 5.52
CA LEU A 311 11.37 -5.33 4.66
C LEU A 311 10.57 -6.58 5.06
N GLY A 312 9.28 -6.39 5.39
CA GLY A 312 8.42 -7.47 5.82
C GLY A 312 8.78 -8.07 7.18
N LEU A 313 9.64 -7.42 7.98
CA LEU A 313 9.96 -7.79 9.36
C LEU A 313 9.30 -6.89 10.41
N GLY A 314 8.65 -5.81 9.96
CA GLY A 314 7.92 -4.89 10.83
C GLY A 314 6.63 -5.53 11.36
N VAL A 315 6.16 -5.01 12.50
CA VAL A 315 4.90 -5.42 13.14
C VAL A 315 4.03 -4.18 13.36
N GLY A 316 2.72 -4.35 13.26
CA GLY A 316 1.74 -3.30 13.49
C GLY A 316 1.82 -2.22 12.44
N ALA A 317 1.86 -0.97 12.89
CA ALA A 317 2.06 0.18 12.02
C ALA A 317 3.36 0.07 11.21
N HIS A 318 4.44 -0.51 11.77
CA HIS A 318 5.72 -0.66 11.04
C HIS A 318 5.68 -1.74 9.95
N ALA A 319 4.66 -2.61 9.92
CA ALA A 319 4.46 -3.54 8.81
C ALA A 319 3.93 -2.84 7.55
N VAL A 320 3.43 -1.61 7.66
CA VAL A 320 2.80 -0.87 6.56
C VAL A 320 3.75 0.16 5.97
N GLU A 321 3.82 0.21 4.66
CA GLU A 321 4.43 1.31 3.92
C GLU A 321 3.36 1.98 3.05
N VAL A 322 3.20 3.30 3.14
CA VAL A 322 2.26 4.06 2.31
C VAL A 322 3.04 4.82 1.25
N VAL A 323 2.82 4.47 -0.01
CA VAL A 323 3.52 5.05 -1.16
C VAL A 323 2.55 5.77 -2.10
N THR A 324 3.02 6.82 -2.77
CA THR A 324 2.25 7.53 -3.79
C THR A 324 2.72 7.13 -5.17
N VAL A 325 1.89 6.40 -5.90
CA VAL A 325 2.20 5.89 -7.24
C VAL A 325 1.19 6.48 -8.21
N ARG A 326 1.66 7.16 -9.26
CA ARG A 326 0.81 7.87 -10.25
C ARG A 326 -0.25 8.79 -9.59
N GLY A 327 0.12 9.43 -8.48
CA GLY A 327 -0.77 10.33 -7.71
C GLY A 327 -1.83 9.61 -6.86
N VAL A 328 -1.76 8.29 -6.72
CA VAL A 328 -2.64 7.49 -5.86
C VAL A 328 -1.85 6.98 -4.66
N ARG A 329 -2.38 7.20 -3.45
CA ARG A 329 -1.82 6.64 -2.22
C ARG A 329 -2.22 5.18 -2.07
N ILE A 330 -1.25 4.29 -1.98
CA ILE A 330 -1.42 2.86 -1.80
C ILE A 330 -0.70 2.47 -0.52
N ALA A 331 -1.38 1.70 0.33
CA ALA A 331 -0.73 1.08 1.48
C ALA A 331 -0.33 -0.36 1.13
N VAL A 332 0.89 -0.73 1.48
CA VAL A 332 1.41 -2.09 1.37
C VAL A 332 1.73 -2.59 2.76
N ALA A 333 0.96 -3.54 3.28
CA ALA A 333 1.19 -4.18 4.56
C ALA A 333 1.96 -5.50 4.34
N SER A 334 3.21 -5.54 4.79
CA SER A 334 4.11 -6.68 4.61
C SER A 334 4.17 -7.49 5.90
N PHE A 335 3.36 -8.55 6.00
CA PHE A 335 3.23 -9.37 7.20
C PHE A 335 4.20 -10.56 7.20
N ASN A 336 5.00 -10.65 8.26
CA ASN A 336 5.90 -11.80 8.47
C ASN A 336 5.13 -13.02 8.99
N SER A 337 4.65 -13.87 8.08
CA SER A 337 4.06 -15.15 8.45
C SER A 337 5.11 -16.21 8.85
N ALA A 338 6.42 -15.92 8.80
CA ALA A 338 7.50 -16.87 9.02
C ALA A 338 8.15 -16.78 10.42
N PHE A 339 7.62 -15.93 11.32
CA PHE A 339 8.14 -15.80 12.69
C PHE A 339 8.27 -17.15 13.39
N PHE A 340 7.23 -17.99 13.34
CA PHE A 340 7.22 -19.31 13.99
C PHE A 340 7.66 -20.44 13.06
N ALA A 341 7.88 -20.14 11.78
CA ALA A 341 8.23 -21.14 10.78
C ALA A 341 9.65 -21.68 10.98
N GLN A 342 9.79 -23.01 11.00
CA GLN A 342 11.09 -23.69 11.09
C GLN A 342 11.12 -25.02 10.31
N GLY A 343 10.06 -25.33 9.58
CA GLY A 343 9.94 -26.60 8.88
C GLY A 343 8.93 -26.52 7.76
N ASP A 344 8.54 -27.69 7.28
CA ASP A 344 7.50 -27.85 6.27
C ASP A 344 6.21 -28.41 6.93
N ASP A 345 6.26 -28.67 8.24
CA ASP A 345 5.16 -29.14 9.08
C ASP A 345 4.53 -28.00 9.90
N ASP A 346 4.51 -26.78 9.35
CA ASP A 346 4.08 -25.56 10.06
C ASP A 346 2.55 -25.33 10.06
N HIS A 347 1.79 -26.26 9.46
CA HIS A 347 0.33 -26.20 9.36
C HIS A 347 -0.37 -26.01 10.71
N GLY A 348 -1.16 -24.95 10.82
CA GLY A 348 -1.92 -24.60 12.02
C GLY A 348 -1.06 -24.15 13.20
N LYS A 349 0.22 -23.81 12.98
CA LYS A 349 1.16 -23.42 14.06
C LYS A 349 1.62 -21.97 13.96
N LEU A 350 1.36 -21.30 12.83
CA LEU A 350 1.86 -19.96 12.57
C LEU A 350 0.94 -18.90 13.16
N TRP A 351 1.51 -17.73 13.45
CA TRP A 351 0.79 -16.61 14.03
C TRP A 351 1.11 -15.33 13.27
N LEU A 352 0.10 -14.48 13.06
CA LEU A 352 0.22 -13.10 12.57
C LEU A 352 -0.10 -12.08 13.65
N GLY A 353 -0.92 -12.43 14.64
CA GLY A 353 -1.26 -11.60 15.79
C GLY A 353 -2.31 -10.54 15.51
N GLU A 354 -3.34 -10.51 16.34
CA GLU A 354 -4.36 -9.47 16.29
C GLU A 354 -3.78 -8.04 16.40
N PRO A 355 -2.87 -7.72 17.36
CA PRO A 355 -2.32 -6.37 17.46
C PRO A 355 -1.55 -5.92 16.23
N ASN A 356 -0.92 -6.86 15.51
CA ASN A 356 -0.19 -6.60 14.27
C ASN A 356 -1.15 -6.08 13.19
N VAL A 357 -2.28 -6.77 12.99
CA VAL A 357 -3.26 -6.40 11.96
C VAL A 357 -4.05 -5.15 12.35
N ASP A 358 -4.39 -4.97 13.64
CA ASP A 358 -5.14 -3.80 14.10
C ASP A 358 -4.32 -2.51 13.96
N ARG A 359 -3.04 -2.53 14.37
CA ARG A 359 -2.18 -1.36 14.24
C ARG A 359 -1.82 -1.07 12.77
N ALA A 360 -1.73 -2.10 11.92
CA ALA A 360 -1.63 -1.92 10.48
C ALA A 360 -2.90 -1.25 9.92
N SER A 361 -4.09 -1.69 10.35
CA SER A 361 -5.38 -1.08 10.00
C SER A 361 -5.44 0.39 10.36
N ASP A 362 -5.06 0.74 11.59
CA ASP A 362 -4.97 2.13 12.05
C ASP A 362 -4.11 2.96 11.09
N ARG A 363 -2.89 2.52 10.78
CA ARG A 363 -2.00 3.25 9.87
C ARG A 363 -2.59 3.42 8.47
N ILE A 364 -3.14 2.34 7.89
CA ILE A 364 -3.73 2.36 6.54
C ILE A 364 -4.90 3.33 6.46
N THR A 365 -5.80 3.27 7.45
CA THR A 365 -7.02 4.08 7.48
C THR A 365 -6.72 5.54 7.82
N ASP A 366 -5.79 5.77 8.74
CA ASP A 366 -5.43 7.10 9.20
C ASP A 366 -4.64 7.86 8.15
N GLU A 367 -3.69 7.23 7.47
CA GLU A 367 -3.00 7.86 6.35
C GLU A 367 -3.88 7.99 5.09
N GLY A 368 -5.11 7.45 5.11
CA GLY A 368 -6.09 7.64 4.04
C GLY A 368 -5.67 7.04 2.69
N ALA A 369 -5.12 5.83 2.72
CA ALA A 369 -4.74 5.09 1.51
C ALA A 369 -5.98 4.70 0.67
N ARG A 370 -5.91 4.92 -0.65
CA ARG A 370 -7.01 4.64 -1.57
C ARG A 370 -7.19 3.15 -1.81
N ALA A 371 -6.09 2.41 -1.86
CA ALA A 371 -6.08 0.95 -1.87
C ALA A 371 -5.07 0.41 -0.87
N ALA A 372 -5.31 -0.81 -0.39
CA ALA A 372 -4.44 -1.51 0.55
C ALA A 372 -4.14 -2.92 0.04
N ILE A 373 -2.87 -3.28 0.03
CA ILE A 373 -2.35 -4.58 -0.43
C ILE A 373 -1.67 -5.24 0.76
N ALA A 374 -2.04 -6.48 1.07
CA ALA A 374 -1.33 -7.29 2.06
C ALA A 374 -0.38 -8.26 1.35
N LEU A 375 0.82 -8.42 1.89
CA LEU A 375 1.80 -9.44 1.51
C LEU A 375 1.98 -10.38 2.70
N MET A 376 1.95 -11.68 2.44
CA MET A 376 2.35 -12.72 3.39
C MET A 376 2.82 -13.94 2.60
N HIS A 377 3.66 -14.80 3.17
CA HIS A 377 4.11 -15.99 2.44
C HIS A 377 3.09 -17.13 2.53
N HIS A 378 2.64 -17.44 3.74
CA HIS A 378 1.78 -18.59 4.03
C HIS A 378 0.29 -18.26 3.81
N PRO A 379 -0.53 -19.25 3.39
CA PRO A 379 -1.98 -19.09 3.35
C PRO A 379 -2.59 -19.09 4.77
N PHE A 380 -3.84 -18.62 4.91
CA PHE A 380 -4.50 -18.52 6.22
C PHE A 380 -4.62 -19.87 6.93
N GLU A 381 -4.69 -20.98 6.18
CA GLU A 381 -4.76 -22.33 6.72
C GLU A 381 -3.49 -22.75 7.49
N GLU A 382 -2.36 -22.06 7.30
CA GLU A 382 -1.15 -22.29 8.11
C GLU A 382 -1.21 -21.57 9.47
N LEU A 383 -2.10 -20.58 9.61
CA LEU A 383 -2.30 -19.87 10.87
C LEU A 383 -2.98 -20.77 11.91
N HIS A 384 -2.63 -20.55 13.16
CA HIS A 384 -3.19 -21.22 14.32
C HIS A 384 -4.71 -21.03 14.39
N GLU A 385 -5.42 -22.08 14.80
CA GLU A 385 -6.88 -22.13 14.78
C GLU A 385 -7.54 -21.04 15.62
N LEU A 386 -6.87 -20.57 16.68
CA LEU A 386 -7.37 -19.51 17.56
C LEU A 386 -7.48 -18.15 16.84
N GLU A 387 -6.58 -17.83 15.91
CA GLU A 387 -6.57 -16.51 15.25
C GLU A 387 -6.98 -16.53 13.78
N ARG A 388 -6.94 -17.70 13.10
CA ARG A 388 -7.13 -17.81 11.65
C ARG A 388 -8.34 -17.02 11.13
N ASP A 389 -9.52 -17.34 11.63
CA ASP A 389 -10.77 -16.72 11.19
C ASP A 389 -10.83 -15.24 11.57
N ILE A 390 -10.27 -14.88 12.73
CA ILE A 390 -10.23 -13.49 13.21
C ILE A 390 -9.39 -12.64 12.25
N ILE A 391 -8.22 -13.13 11.87
CA ILE A 391 -7.29 -12.46 10.97
C ILE A 391 -7.86 -12.39 9.55
N GLU A 392 -8.41 -13.47 8.99
CA GLU A 392 -9.02 -13.44 7.65
C GLU A 392 -10.19 -12.43 7.60
N HIS A 393 -11.06 -12.40 8.61
CA HIS A 393 -12.15 -11.40 8.70
C HIS A 393 -11.66 -9.96 8.77
N ARG A 394 -10.50 -9.71 9.39
CA ARG A 394 -9.88 -8.37 9.42
C ARG A 394 -9.33 -8.01 8.04
N PHE A 395 -8.72 -8.98 7.35
CA PHE A 395 -8.24 -8.80 5.99
C PHE A 395 -9.38 -8.47 5.02
N GLU A 396 -10.54 -9.14 5.14
CA GLU A 396 -11.74 -8.84 4.35
C GLU A 396 -12.21 -7.38 4.43
N ARG A 397 -12.09 -6.78 5.62
CA ARG A 397 -12.48 -5.38 5.86
C ARG A 397 -11.47 -4.39 5.29
N LEU A 398 -10.19 -4.76 5.31
CA LEU A 398 -9.09 -3.82 5.17
C LEU A 398 -8.47 -3.82 3.78
N PHE A 399 -8.15 -5.00 3.25
CA PHE A 399 -7.31 -5.16 2.06
C PHE A 399 -8.12 -5.37 0.79
N ASP A 400 -7.64 -4.77 -0.29
CA ASP A 400 -8.18 -4.97 -1.64
C ASP A 400 -7.55 -6.21 -2.29
N LEU A 401 -6.24 -6.38 -2.11
CA LEU A 401 -5.44 -7.49 -2.60
C LEU A 401 -4.70 -8.17 -1.45
N VAL A 402 -4.62 -9.49 -1.50
CA VAL A 402 -3.77 -10.32 -0.64
C VAL A 402 -2.87 -11.14 -1.54
N LEU A 403 -1.57 -10.86 -1.50
CA LEU A 403 -0.56 -11.54 -2.32
C LEU A 403 0.19 -12.54 -1.44
N ARG A 404 0.31 -13.79 -1.92
CA ARG A 404 1.05 -14.83 -1.20
C ARG A 404 1.77 -15.85 -2.08
N GLY A 405 2.52 -16.75 -1.44
CA GLY A 405 3.30 -17.83 -2.04
C GLY A 405 2.98 -19.22 -1.49
N HIS A 406 4.04 -19.98 -1.19
CA HIS A 406 4.12 -21.24 -0.44
C HIS A 406 3.59 -22.50 -1.13
N MET A 407 2.42 -22.42 -1.77
CA MET A 407 1.78 -23.60 -2.37
C MET A 407 2.41 -24.02 -3.71
N HIS A 408 3.33 -23.21 -4.25
CA HIS A 408 4.01 -23.31 -5.56
C HIS A 408 3.08 -23.35 -6.80
N GLN A 409 1.79 -23.63 -6.62
CA GLN A 409 0.76 -23.59 -7.65
C GLN A 409 0.02 -22.26 -7.61
N PRO A 410 -0.23 -21.65 -8.78
CA PRO A 410 -1.02 -20.43 -8.84
C PRO A 410 -2.45 -20.72 -8.39
N LYS A 411 -2.99 -19.84 -7.56
CA LYS A 411 -4.39 -19.87 -7.11
C LYS A 411 -4.86 -18.44 -7.00
N SER A 412 -5.87 -18.09 -7.79
CA SER A 412 -6.50 -16.78 -7.74
C SER A 412 -7.96 -16.95 -7.34
N ARG A 413 -8.41 -16.18 -6.34
CA ARG A 413 -9.83 -16.17 -5.95
C ARG A 413 -10.28 -14.76 -5.56
N GLY A 414 -11.49 -14.40 -5.97
CA GLY A 414 -12.19 -13.25 -5.44
C GLY A 414 -13.06 -13.67 -4.25
N ILE A 415 -12.85 -13.05 -3.10
CA ILE A 415 -13.71 -13.18 -1.93
C ILE A 415 -14.59 -11.93 -1.87
N ALA A 416 -15.89 -12.12 -1.72
CA ALA A 416 -16.85 -11.06 -1.46
C ALA A 416 -17.63 -11.42 -0.20
N SER A 417 -17.75 -10.48 0.73
CA SER A 417 -18.47 -10.69 1.98
C SER A 417 -19.17 -9.41 2.41
N GLN A 418 -20.03 -9.49 3.44
CA GLN A 418 -20.63 -8.28 4.04
C GLN A 418 -19.60 -7.29 4.60
N ARG A 419 -18.34 -7.72 4.74
CA ARG A 419 -17.23 -6.94 5.27
C ARG A 419 -16.45 -6.21 4.17
N GLY A 420 -16.74 -6.48 2.90
CA GLY A 420 -15.93 -6.09 1.75
C GLY A 420 -15.52 -7.37 1.01
N GLY A 421 -14.41 -8.00 1.42
CA GLY A 421 -13.85 -9.19 0.76
C GLY A 421 -12.37 -8.98 0.40
N PHE A 422 -11.80 -9.60 -0.62
CA PHE A 422 -10.51 -9.21 -1.23
C PHE A 422 -10.25 -10.10 -2.45
N VAL A 423 -9.29 -9.74 -3.29
CA VAL A 423 -8.76 -10.66 -4.29
C VAL A 423 -7.47 -11.27 -3.75
N GLU A 424 -7.47 -12.58 -3.61
CA GLU A 424 -6.29 -13.35 -3.20
C GLU A 424 -5.55 -13.84 -4.45
N LEU A 425 -4.25 -13.59 -4.49
CA LEU A 425 -3.38 -13.99 -5.58
C LEU A 425 -2.20 -14.77 -5.00
N ALA A 426 -2.17 -16.07 -5.26
CA ALA A 426 -1.01 -16.91 -5.02
C ALA A 426 -0.14 -16.91 -6.27
N ALA A 427 1.08 -16.39 -6.14
CA ALA A 427 2.05 -16.52 -7.22
C ALA A 427 2.50 -17.99 -7.33
N PRO A 428 2.72 -18.49 -8.56
CA PRO A 428 3.48 -19.72 -8.74
C PRO A 428 4.92 -19.51 -8.25
N SER A 429 5.64 -20.60 -8.01
CA SER A 429 7.07 -20.48 -7.74
C SER A 429 7.79 -19.88 -8.95
N ALA A 430 8.60 -18.85 -8.73
CA ALA A 430 9.45 -18.28 -9.77
C ALA A 430 10.61 -19.23 -10.14
N TYR A 431 11.06 -20.04 -9.17
CA TYR A 431 11.96 -21.16 -9.44
C TYR A 431 11.91 -22.25 -8.36
N GLN A 432 11.59 -23.48 -8.76
CA GLN A 432 11.74 -24.67 -7.89
C GLN A 432 12.18 -25.93 -8.65
N GLY A 433 13.11 -25.76 -9.58
CA GLY A 433 13.59 -26.85 -10.43
C GLY A 433 12.55 -27.36 -11.43
N SER A 434 12.87 -28.44 -12.14
CA SER A 434 12.06 -28.95 -13.25
C SER A 434 10.69 -29.62 -12.93
N PRO A 435 10.39 -30.12 -11.71
CA PRO A 435 9.09 -30.75 -11.43
C PRO A 435 7.92 -29.76 -11.30
N TRP A 436 8.21 -28.49 -11.04
CA TRP A 436 7.20 -27.46 -10.78
C TRP A 436 7.14 -26.45 -11.94
N PRO A 437 5.93 -25.96 -12.31
CA PRO A 437 5.82 -24.93 -13.31
C PRO A 437 6.36 -23.61 -12.74
N ASN A 438 7.54 -23.19 -13.21
CA ASN A 438 8.11 -21.89 -12.84
C ASN A 438 7.29 -20.77 -13.48
N GLY A 439 6.93 -19.73 -12.74
CA GLY A 439 6.00 -18.71 -13.23
C GLY A 439 6.07 -17.36 -12.51
N CYS A 440 5.24 -16.42 -12.97
CA CYS A 440 5.01 -15.13 -12.30
C CYS A 440 3.63 -14.58 -12.65
N LEU A 441 3.18 -13.57 -11.91
CA LEU A 441 1.95 -12.82 -12.23
C LEU A 441 2.29 -11.37 -12.56
N LEU A 442 1.74 -10.87 -13.67
CA LEU A 442 1.66 -9.44 -13.94
C LEU A 442 0.26 -8.95 -13.62
N GLY A 443 0.18 -7.84 -12.87
CA GLY A 443 -1.08 -7.31 -12.41
C GLY A 443 -1.29 -5.84 -12.74
N GLU A 444 -2.54 -5.47 -12.89
CA GLU A 444 -3.01 -4.10 -13.08
C GLU A 444 -4.09 -3.77 -12.08
N LEU A 445 -3.78 -2.91 -11.12
CA LEU A 445 -4.72 -2.43 -10.14
C LEU A 445 -5.30 -1.08 -10.59
N ARG A 446 -6.64 -0.95 -10.56
CA ARG A 446 -7.36 0.31 -10.80
C ARG A 446 -8.12 0.71 -9.54
N PRO A 447 -7.45 1.40 -8.59
CA PRO A 447 -7.98 1.66 -7.25
C PRO A 447 -9.33 2.37 -7.23
N ARG A 448 -9.57 3.34 -8.12
CA ARG A 448 -10.83 4.09 -8.15
C ARG A 448 -11.99 3.24 -8.66
N SER A 449 -11.75 2.46 -9.71
CA SER A 449 -12.78 1.58 -10.28
C SER A 449 -12.98 0.27 -9.50
N GLY A 450 -12.07 -0.06 -8.58
CA GLY A 450 -12.13 -1.33 -7.83
C GLY A 450 -11.96 -2.54 -8.74
N LYS A 451 -10.97 -2.51 -9.64
CA LYS A 451 -10.68 -3.63 -10.56
C LYS A 451 -9.23 -4.05 -10.44
N VAL A 452 -8.97 -5.34 -10.55
CA VAL A 452 -7.63 -5.89 -10.70
C VAL A 452 -7.60 -6.88 -11.86
N ARG A 453 -6.75 -6.64 -12.86
CA ARG A 453 -6.53 -7.56 -13.97
C ARG A 453 -5.23 -8.32 -13.75
N ILE A 454 -5.24 -9.64 -13.90
CA ILE A 454 -4.08 -10.51 -13.70
C ILE A 454 -3.78 -11.28 -14.99
N THR A 455 -2.50 -11.26 -15.38
CA THR A 455 -1.97 -11.98 -16.54
C THR A 455 -0.85 -12.91 -16.06
N PRO A 456 -1.06 -14.23 -16.11
CA PRO A 456 -0.11 -15.22 -15.61
C PRO A 456 0.91 -15.62 -16.68
N TYR A 457 2.17 -15.79 -16.28
CA TYR A 457 3.26 -16.24 -17.16
C TYR A 457 3.96 -17.45 -16.58
N THR A 458 4.43 -18.35 -17.44
CA THR A 458 5.17 -19.55 -17.07
C THR A 458 6.40 -19.74 -17.94
N TYR A 459 7.41 -20.41 -17.39
CA TYR A 459 8.59 -20.84 -18.11
C TYR A 459 8.32 -22.16 -18.86
N ALA A 460 8.55 -22.16 -20.16
CA ALA A 460 8.39 -23.25 -21.09
C ALA A 460 9.69 -23.55 -21.86
N SER A 461 9.77 -24.74 -22.45
CA SER A 461 10.84 -25.11 -23.36
C SER A 461 10.66 -24.39 -24.71
N GLY A 462 11.52 -23.42 -25.03
CA GLY A 462 11.45 -22.69 -26.29
C GLY A 462 12.61 -21.69 -26.43
N ALA A 463 12.68 -21.02 -27.59
CA ALA A 463 13.67 -19.96 -27.82
C ALA A 463 13.37 -18.70 -26.99
N ASP A 464 12.09 -18.37 -26.83
CA ASP A 464 11.56 -17.38 -25.88
C ASP A 464 10.93 -18.17 -24.74
N PRO A 465 11.61 -18.36 -23.60
CA PRO A 465 11.21 -19.40 -22.66
C PRO A 465 10.13 -18.95 -21.69
N TRP A 466 9.93 -17.66 -21.44
CA TRP A 466 8.76 -17.19 -20.71
C TRP A 466 7.60 -17.03 -21.69
N VAL A 467 6.42 -17.52 -21.34
CA VAL A 467 5.22 -17.48 -22.18
C VAL A 467 3.98 -17.27 -21.33
N LEU A 468 2.89 -16.83 -21.94
CA LEU A 468 1.59 -16.72 -21.28
C LEU A 468 1.13 -18.09 -20.75
N ASP A 469 0.70 -18.16 -19.48
CA ASP A 469 0.18 -19.40 -18.91
C ASP A 469 -1.34 -19.52 -19.14
N THR A 470 -1.68 -20.14 -20.26
CA THR A 470 -3.08 -20.34 -20.69
C THR A 470 -3.87 -21.30 -19.80
N LYS A 471 -3.24 -21.95 -18.80
CA LYS A 471 -3.89 -22.94 -17.93
C LYS A 471 -4.50 -22.31 -16.68
N VAL A 472 -4.08 -21.11 -16.30
CA VAL A 472 -4.57 -20.43 -15.09
C VAL A 472 -5.96 -19.84 -15.32
N PHE A 473 -6.20 -19.22 -16.49
CA PHE A 473 -7.49 -18.63 -16.88
C PHE A 473 -7.97 -19.14 -18.25
N PRO A 474 -8.24 -20.45 -18.39
CA PRO A 474 -8.56 -21.05 -19.68
C PRO A 474 -9.88 -20.54 -20.28
N ASP A 475 -10.84 -20.15 -19.43
CA ASP A 475 -12.16 -19.65 -19.84
C ASP A 475 -12.14 -18.18 -20.32
N ASP A 476 -11.04 -17.47 -20.05
CA ASP A 476 -10.82 -16.07 -20.44
C ASP A 476 -9.96 -15.97 -21.72
N ALA A 477 -10.00 -16.98 -22.60
CA ALA A 477 -9.20 -17.02 -23.83
C ALA A 477 -9.44 -15.79 -24.74
N LYS A 478 -10.71 -15.34 -24.85
CA LYS A 478 -11.12 -14.13 -25.58
C LYS A 478 -10.57 -12.83 -25.00
N ASP A 479 -10.18 -12.87 -23.73
CA ASP A 479 -9.61 -11.74 -22.99
C ASP A 479 -8.08 -11.87 -22.87
N GLY A 480 -7.48 -12.75 -23.68
CA GLY A 480 -6.04 -13.01 -23.74
C GLY A 480 -5.52 -13.84 -22.57
N TYR A 481 -6.33 -14.74 -22.02
CA TYR A 481 -6.02 -15.55 -20.83
C TYR A 481 -5.64 -14.69 -19.61
N ALA A 482 -6.24 -13.51 -19.51
CA ALA A 482 -6.11 -12.59 -18.39
C ALA A 482 -7.48 -12.37 -17.77
N HIS A 483 -7.55 -12.44 -16.44
CA HIS A 483 -8.81 -12.31 -15.72
C HIS A 483 -8.89 -10.97 -14.99
N THR A 484 -10.06 -10.31 -15.05
CA THR A 484 -10.32 -9.07 -14.31
C THR A 484 -11.28 -9.33 -13.15
N PHE A 485 -10.77 -9.26 -11.93
CA PHE A 485 -11.56 -9.37 -10.71
C PHE A 485 -12.14 -8.00 -10.32
N GLY A 486 -13.39 -8.01 -9.85
CA GLY A 486 -13.96 -6.89 -9.11
C GLY A 486 -13.48 -6.92 -7.67
N VAL A 487 -12.96 -5.79 -7.19
CA VAL A 487 -12.60 -5.59 -5.78
C VAL A 487 -13.81 -5.00 -5.06
N PRO A 488 -14.35 -5.68 -4.04
CA PRO A 488 -15.48 -5.16 -3.29
C PRO A 488 -15.16 -3.86 -2.57
N GLU A 489 -16.15 -2.96 -2.49
CA GLU A 489 -16.00 -1.68 -1.80
C GLU A 489 -15.69 -1.87 -0.30
N LYS A 490 -14.76 -1.06 0.21
CA LYS A 490 -14.28 -1.13 1.59
C LYS A 490 -14.89 -0.05 2.46
N LYS A 491 -15.32 -0.44 3.66
CA LYS A 491 -15.62 0.51 4.74
C LYS A 491 -14.46 0.56 5.72
N ARG A 492 -13.38 1.22 5.30
CA ARG A 492 -12.23 1.52 6.16
C ARG A 492 -12.64 2.56 7.20
N THR A 493 -12.61 2.19 8.47
CA THR A 493 -12.95 3.09 9.57
C THR A 493 -11.67 3.65 10.17
N PRO A 494 -11.51 4.99 10.24
CA PRO A 494 -10.48 5.66 11.02
C PRO A 494 -10.31 5.13 12.45
N SER A 495 -9.09 5.21 12.99
CA SER A 495 -8.84 4.91 14.40
C SER A 495 -9.65 5.82 15.33
N THR A 496 -9.87 5.40 16.57
CA THR A 496 -10.56 6.22 17.59
C THR A 496 -9.87 7.56 17.78
N LEU A 497 -8.53 7.56 17.83
CA LEU A 497 -7.75 8.77 17.94
C LEU A 497 -7.99 9.72 16.77
N ARG A 498 -7.91 9.21 15.53
CA ARG A 498 -8.17 10.00 14.33
C ARG A 498 -9.57 10.61 14.35
N ARG A 499 -10.59 9.84 14.75
CA ARG A 499 -11.97 10.33 14.85
C ARG A 499 -12.09 11.48 15.85
N HIS A 500 -11.45 11.35 17.02
CA HIS A 500 -11.45 12.40 18.03
C HIS A 500 -10.68 13.64 17.61
N LEU A 501 -9.51 13.48 17.00
CA LEU A 501 -8.73 14.60 16.47
C LEU A 501 -9.48 15.31 15.34
N ALA A 502 -10.08 14.56 14.40
CA ALA A 502 -10.89 15.11 13.32
C ALA A 502 -12.06 15.94 13.86
N ARG A 503 -12.77 15.42 14.86
CA ARG A 503 -13.87 16.15 15.51
C ARG A 503 -13.39 17.41 16.22
N ALA A 504 -12.30 17.32 16.99
CA ALA A 504 -11.70 18.47 17.66
C ALA A 504 -11.28 19.55 16.65
N THR A 505 -10.75 19.14 15.49
CA THR A 505 -10.38 20.03 14.38
C THR A 505 -11.61 20.69 13.75
N GLU A 506 -12.67 19.94 13.45
CA GLU A 506 -13.92 20.50 12.91
C GLU A 506 -14.48 21.57 13.86
N GLU A 507 -14.60 21.24 15.15
CA GLU A 507 -15.05 22.18 16.16
C GLU A 507 -14.12 23.40 16.27
N ALA A 508 -12.81 23.24 16.07
CA ALA A 508 -11.82 24.31 16.18
C ALA A 508 -11.96 25.32 15.05
N VAL A 509 -12.03 24.83 13.80
CA VAL A 509 -12.24 25.68 12.64
C VAL A 509 -13.57 26.42 12.73
N GLU A 510 -14.65 25.74 13.15
CA GLU A 510 -15.97 26.37 13.25
C GLU A 510 -16.01 27.52 14.28
N ALA A 511 -15.27 27.39 15.38
CA ALA A 511 -15.20 28.41 16.42
C ALA A 511 -14.15 29.50 16.14
N ALA A 512 -13.24 29.27 15.20
CA ALA A 512 -12.14 30.20 14.90
C ALA A 512 -12.66 31.51 14.26
N PRO A 513 -11.94 32.64 14.43
CA PRO A 513 -12.27 33.89 13.73
C PRO A 513 -12.34 33.71 12.21
N GLU A 514 -13.19 34.49 11.52
CA GLU A 514 -13.35 34.38 10.06
C GLU A 514 -12.02 34.49 9.29
N ALA A 515 -11.06 35.26 9.80
CA ALA A 515 -9.72 35.37 9.20
C ALA A 515 -8.99 34.02 9.16
N VAL A 516 -9.05 33.25 10.25
CA VAL A 516 -8.44 31.92 10.35
C VAL A 516 -9.20 30.94 9.45
N GLN A 517 -10.53 30.96 9.46
CA GLN A 517 -11.33 30.10 8.57
C GLN A 517 -11.00 30.33 7.08
N ARG A 518 -10.78 31.58 6.67
CA ARG A 518 -10.37 31.92 5.29
C ARG A 518 -8.95 31.47 4.98
N GLN A 519 -8.03 31.58 5.93
CA GLN A 519 -6.67 31.08 5.78
C GLN A 519 -6.67 29.56 5.54
N VAL A 520 -7.40 28.82 6.37
CA VAL A 520 -7.59 27.37 6.22
C VAL A 520 -8.26 27.04 4.89
N ALA A 521 -9.29 27.79 4.47
CA ALA A 521 -9.93 27.58 3.18
C ALA A 521 -8.95 27.74 2.00
N LYS A 522 -8.08 28.75 2.06
CA LYS A 522 -7.05 29.00 1.06
C LYS A 522 -6.03 27.86 0.99
N GLU A 523 -5.56 27.38 2.13
CA GLU A 523 -4.63 26.24 2.23
C GLU A 523 -5.25 24.94 1.69
N LEU A 524 -6.55 24.76 1.88
CA LEU A 524 -7.30 23.62 1.37
C LEU A 524 -7.76 23.76 -0.09
N GLY A 525 -7.48 24.88 -0.76
CA GLY A 525 -7.93 25.15 -2.12
C GLY A 525 -9.45 25.30 -2.26
N ILE A 526 -10.14 25.68 -1.18
CA ILE A 526 -11.58 25.91 -1.15
C ILE A 526 -11.83 27.39 -1.46
N GLU A 527 -12.55 27.67 -2.54
CA GLU A 527 -12.98 29.03 -2.88
C GLU A 527 -13.83 29.61 -1.74
N ALA A 528 -13.27 30.61 -1.06
CA ALA A 528 -13.95 31.40 -0.05
C ALA A 528 -14.28 32.79 -0.63
N PRO A 529 -15.52 33.29 -0.46
CA PRO A 529 -15.89 34.61 -0.94
C PRO A 529 -15.04 35.70 -0.27
N SER A 530 -14.76 36.78 -1.00
CA SER A 530 -14.02 37.95 -0.48
C SER A 530 -14.79 38.72 0.61
N SER A 531 -16.11 38.54 0.66
CA SER A 531 -17.02 39.08 1.66
C SER A 531 -17.16 38.19 2.90
N ARG A 532 -18.27 38.31 3.65
CA ARG A 532 -18.57 37.49 4.84
C ARG A 532 -18.66 36.00 4.52
N MET A 533 -18.05 35.17 5.37
CA MET A 533 -18.14 33.70 5.29
C MET A 533 -19.56 33.24 5.61
N SER A 534 -20.17 32.44 4.73
CA SER A 534 -21.45 31.80 5.05
C SER A 534 -21.23 30.60 5.99
N LYS A 535 -22.21 30.29 6.84
CA LYS A 535 -22.15 29.11 7.74
C LYS A 535 -21.91 27.81 6.98
N ALA A 536 -22.47 27.68 5.77
CA ALA A 536 -22.31 26.49 4.93
C ALA A 536 -20.86 26.33 4.42
N VAL A 537 -20.23 27.43 4.01
CA VAL A 537 -18.82 27.41 3.57
C VAL A 537 -17.90 27.16 4.76
N ALA A 538 -18.16 27.78 5.92
CA ALA A 538 -17.37 27.55 7.15
C ALA A 538 -17.38 26.08 7.56
N LYS A 539 -18.58 25.46 7.56
CA LYS A 539 -18.73 24.03 7.85
C LYS A 539 -18.03 23.14 6.82
N LYS A 540 -18.05 23.51 5.53
CA LYS A 540 -17.31 22.79 4.48
C LYS A 540 -15.80 22.85 4.72
N VAL A 541 -15.28 24.01 5.08
CA VAL A 541 -13.85 24.22 5.41
C VAL A 541 -13.47 23.40 6.65
N ALA A 542 -14.28 23.44 7.70
CA ALA A 542 -14.06 22.68 8.93
C ALA A 542 -14.00 21.16 8.69
N ARG A 543 -14.93 20.62 7.90
CA ARG A 543 -14.92 19.21 7.50
C ARG A 543 -13.71 18.83 6.64
N ALA A 544 -13.32 19.70 5.72
CA ALA A 544 -12.16 19.47 4.88
C ALA A 544 -10.85 19.51 5.70
N ALA A 545 -10.78 20.38 6.72
CA ALA A 545 -9.68 20.41 7.67
C ALA A 545 -9.63 19.15 8.53
N ALA A 546 -10.77 18.70 9.07
CA ALA A 546 -10.89 17.47 9.83
C ALA A 546 -10.46 16.22 9.04
N ALA A 547 -10.68 16.19 7.72
CA ALA A 547 -10.21 15.12 6.84
C ALA A 547 -8.68 15.11 6.61
N LYS A 548 -8.00 16.22 6.93
CA LYS A 548 -6.54 16.40 6.81
C LYS A 548 -5.88 16.59 8.17
N VAL A 549 -6.42 15.98 9.22
CA VAL A 549 -5.94 16.15 10.59
C VAL A 549 -4.49 15.69 10.80
N ASP A 550 -3.91 14.90 9.89
CA ASP A 550 -2.50 14.49 9.97
C ASP A 550 -1.52 15.51 9.41
N ASP A 551 -1.99 16.57 8.77
CA ASP A 551 -1.12 17.60 8.22
C ASP A 551 -0.60 18.49 9.38
N PRO A 552 0.69 18.37 9.77
CA PRO A 552 1.21 19.08 10.94
C PRO A 552 1.16 20.60 10.77
N ALA A 553 1.26 21.08 9.52
CA ALA A 553 1.16 22.50 9.21
C ALA A 553 -0.27 23.02 9.39
N LEU A 554 -1.26 22.20 9.10
CA LEU A 554 -2.67 22.51 9.34
C LEU A 554 -2.99 22.48 10.85
N LEU A 555 -2.52 21.45 11.57
CA LEU A 555 -2.73 21.31 13.02
C LEU A 555 -2.19 22.49 13.81
N ALA A 556 -0.96 22.92 13.52
CA ALA A 556 -0.27 24.00 14.25
C ALA A 556 -1.03 25.34 14.22
N ASN A 557 -1.85 25.58 13.20
CA ASN A 557 -2.58 26.84 13.01
C ASN A 557 -4.06 26.77 13.42
N VAL A 558 -4.60 25.58 13.63
CA VAL A 558 -6.05 25.35 13.71
C VAL A 558 -6.48 24.70 15.02
N VAL A 559 -5.74 23.72 15.51
CA VAL A 559 -6.11 22.98 16.72
C VAL A 559 -5.39 23.58 17.90
N ASP A 560 -6.12 24.28 18.76
CA ASP A 560 -5.58 24.79 20.02
C ASP A 560 -5.21 23.64 20.99
N GLU A 561 -4.29 23.92 21.91
CA GLU A 561 -3.76 22.93 22.87
C GLU A 561 -4.88 22.28 23.71
N ARG A 562 -5.94 23.04 24.04
CA ARG A 562 -7.05 22.57 24.87
C ARG A 562 -7.90 21.53 24.16
N ARG A 563 -8.14 21.70 22.86
CA ARG A 563 -8.92 20.75 22.04
C ARG A 563 -8.13 19.49 21.72
N MET A 564 -6.83 19.62 21.48
CA MET A 564 -5.94 18.46 21.32
C MET A 564 -5.92 17.61 22.60
N SER A 565 -5.76 18.25 23.76
CA SER A 565 -5.89 17.61 25.06
C SER A 565 -7.24 16.92 25.24
N THR A 566 -8.34 17.58 24.90
CA THR A 566 -9.69 16.99 24.99
C THR A 566 -9.85 15.76 24.10
N ALA A 567 -9.33 15.80 22.87
CA ALA A 567 -9.38 14.67 21.94
C ALA A 567 -8.58 13.47 22.47
N LEU A 568 -7.37 13.70 22.99
CA LEU A 568 -6.52 12.67 23.56
C LEU A 568 -7.15 12.04 24.81
N SER A 569 -7.66 12.86 25.73
CA SER A 569 -8.37 12.36 26.92
C SER A 569 -9.61 11.55 26.53
N LYS A 570 -10.38 11.99 25.55
CA LYS A 570 -11.55 11.24 25.09
C LYS A 570 -11.17 9.91 24.44
N THR A 571 -10.07 9.87 23.69
CA THR A 571 -9.52 8.61 23.16
C THR A 571 -9.14 7.66 24.29
N ALA A 572 -8.45 8.17 25.32
CA ALA A 572 -8.09 7.36 26.48
C ALA A 572 -9.31 6.79 27.20
N ALA A 573 -10.35 7.60 27.40
CA ALA A 573 -11.60 7.15 28.00
C ALA A 573 -12.26 6.03 27.18
N ASP A 574 -12.53 6.27 25.89
CA ASP A 574 -13.26 5.31 25.05
C ASP A 574 -12.49 3.99 24.87
N GLU A 575 -11.15 4.03 24.71
CA GLU A 575 -10.33 2.82 24.54
C GLU A 575 -10.20 2.03 25.85
N LEU A 576 -9.94 2.69 26.99
CA LEU A 576 -9.83 2.01 28.28
C LEU A 576 -11.18 1.43 28.76
N GLU A 577 -12.30 2.07 28.42
CA GLU A 577 -13.63 1.50 28.65
C GLU A 577 -13.88 0.26 27.79
N ALA A 578 -13.46 0.29 26.52
CA ALA A 578 -13.61 -0.84 25.60
C ALA A 578 -12.76 -2.05 26.01
N GLU A 579 -11.59 -1.84 26.64
CA GLU A 579 -10.74 -2.91 27.19
C GLU A 579 -11.39 -3.69 28.35
N GLY A 580 -12.46 -3.16 28.95
CA GLY A 580 -13.31 -3.88 29.91
C GLY A 580 -12.61 -4.36 31.19
N SER A 581 -11.37 -3.96 31.46
CA SER A 581 -10.60 -4.49 32.58
C SER A 581 -10.93 -3.79 33.89
N THR A 582 -11.04 -4.57 34.96
CA THR A 582 -11.42 -4.11 36.30
C THR A 582 -10.53 -2.98 36.79
N ARG A 583 -11.15 -2.00 37.43
CA ARG A 583 -10.44 -0.91 38.10
C ARG A 583 -9.65 -1.45 39.29
N ILE A 584 -8.52 -0.83 39.57
CA ILE A 584 -7.61 -1.22 40.63
C ILE A 584 -8.10 -0.57 41.94
N PRO A 585 -8.40 -1.36 42.98
CA PRO A 585 -8.82 -0.83 44.27
C PRO A 585 -7.68 -0.05 44.93
N ARG A 586 -7.95 1.18 45.40
CA ARG A 586 -6.96 2.00 46.15
C ARG A 586 -6.52 1.41 47.48
N SER A 587 -7.20 0.38 47.97
CA SER A 587 -6.78 -0.39 49.15
C SER A 587 -5.65 -1.38 48.86
N ASP A 588 -5.32 -1.65 47.61
CA ASP A 588 -4.16 -2.47 47.24
C ASP A 588 -2.87 -1.68 47.54
N PRO A 589 -1.92 -2.21 48.34
CA PRO A 589 -0.67 -1.51 48.66
C PRO A 589 0.18 -1.09 47.45
N HIS A 590 0.00 -1.76 46.31
CA HIS A 590 0.73 -1.48 45.06
C HIS A 590 -0.18 -0.86 43.98
N PHE A 591 -1.33 -0.28 44.36
CA PHE A 591 -2.30 0.21 43.39
C PHE A 591 -1.71 1.26 42.44
N LEU A 592 -0.87 2.17 42.96
CA LEU A 592 -0.30 3.28 42.19
C LEU A 592 0.66 2.76 41.11
N GLU A 593 1.53 1.82 41.47
CA GLU A 593 2.48 1.19 40.53
C GLU A 593 1.73 0.43 39.42
N LYS A 594 0.76 -0.40 39.79
CA LYS A 594 -0.08 -1.13 38.82
C LYS A 594 -0.86 -0.19 37.91
N ALA A 595 -1.37 0.91 38.45
CA ALA A 595 -2.11 1.90 37.69
C ALA A 595 -1.21 2.63 36.68
N LEU A 596 -0.03 3.07 37.12
CA LEU A 596 0.97 3.69 36.27
C LEU A 596 1.45 2.74 35.17
N GLY A 597 1.68 1.47 35.49
CA GLY A 597 2.04 0.45 34.51
C GLY A 597 0.98 0.29 33.42
N ARG A 598 -0.31 0.20 33.80
CA ARG A 598 -1.41 0.07 32.83
C ARG A 598 -1.61 1.33 31.98
N VAL A 599 -1.45 2.52 32.57
CA VAL A 599 -1.49 3.79 31.81
C VAL A 599 -0.30 3.88 30.84
N ALA A 600 0.88 3.47 31.27
CA ALA A 600 2.08 3.44 30.43
C ALA A 600 1.90 2.50 29.23
N GLU A 601 1.40 1.28 29.47
CA GLU A 601 1.09 0.30 28.43
C GLU A 601 0.05 0.85 27.44
N PHE A 602 -1.03 1.46 27.94
CA PHE A 602 -2.05 2.10 27.11
C PHE A 602 -1.46 3.21 26.21
N ILE A 603 -0.70 4.14 26.79
CA ILE A 603 -0.08 5.25 26.05
C ILE A 603 0.87 4.70 24.98
N HIS A 604 1.70 3.72 25.34
CA HIS A 604 2.62 3.08 24.43
C HIS A 604 1.90 2.38 23.27
N ARG A 605 0.86 1.59 23.57
CA ARG A 605 0.11 0.80 22.59
C ARG A 605 -0.74 1.66 21.64
N LYS A 606 -1.41 2.68 22.17
CA LYS A 606 -2.49 3.38 21.44
C LYS A 606 -2.12 4.78 20.96
N LEU A 607 -1.14 5.45 21.59
CA LEU A 607 -0.86 6.87 21.35
C LEU A 607 0.57 7.15 20.85
N ARG A 608 1.54 6.26 21.10
CA ARG A 608 2.94 6.44 20.67
C ARG A 608 3.04 6.63 19.15
N GLY A 609 3.82 7.61 18.70
CA GLY A 609 3.99 7.95 17.29
C GLY A 609 2.78 8.58 16.60
N LYS A 610 1.62 8.68 17.27
CA LYS A 610 0.40 9.30 16.71
C LYS A 610 0.21 10.77 17.08
N VAL A 611 1.05 11.30 17.98
CA VAL A 611 1.10 12.72 18.35
C VAL A 611 2.48 13.27 17.98
N ALA A 612 2.52 14.37 17.23
CA ALA A 612 3.79 14.99 16.84
C ALA A 612 4.58 15.44 18.07
N LYS A 613 5.88 15.10 18.13
CA LYS A 613 6.77 15.39 19.27
C LYS A 613 6.79 16.88 19.63
N ASP A 614 6.78 17.76 18.64
CA ASP A 614 6.80 19.22 18.82
C ASP A 614 5.46 19.81 19.34
N ALA A 615 4.37 19.05 19.23
CA ALA A 615 3.05 19.44 19.68
C ALA A 615 2.79 19.07 21.15
N ALA A 616 3.64 18.24 21.76
CA ALA A 616 3.48 17.82 23.15
C ALA A 616 3.73 18.97 24.15
N ARG A 617 2.80 19.13 25.09
CA ARG A 617 2.86 20.10 26.20
C ARG A 617 2.56 19.39 27.52
N GLU A 618 3.15 19.87 28.60
CA GLU A 618 2.99 19.34 29.96
C GLU A 618 1.51 19.31 30.39
N GLU A 619 0.77 20.41 30.23
CA GLU A 619 -0.66 20.47 30.60
C GLU A 619 -1.52 19.44 29.85
N MET A 620 -1.21 19.20 28.57
CA MET A 620 -1.89 18.21 27.76
C MET A 620 -1.65 16.79 28.28
N LEU A 621 -0.41 16.49 28.66
CA LEU A 621 0.00 15.22 29.24
C LEU A 621 -0.66 14.98 30.60
N VAL A 622 -0.70 15.99 31.48
CA VAL A 622 -1.40 15.94 32.76
C VAL A 622 -2.84 15.51 32.56
N GLN A 623 -3.56 16.16 31.64
CA GLN A 623 -4.97 15.86 31.38
C GLN A 623 -5.17 14.47 30.78
N LEU A 624 -4.29 14.03 29.88
CA LEU A 624 -4.32 12.68 29.30
C LEU A 624 -4.11 11.61 30.38
N ILE A 625 -3.05 11.75 31.20
CA ILE A 625 -2.70 10.81 32.26
C ILE A 625 -3.80 10.76 33.32
N ALA A 626 -4.32 11.92 33.74
CA ALA A 626 -5.41 11.99 34.71
C ALA A 626 -6.68 11.29 34.19
N THR A 627 -7.04 11.49 32.92
CA THR A 627 -8.17 10.78 32.32
C THR A 627 -7.90 9.27 32.29
N ALA A 628 -6.74 8.82 31.81
CA ALA A 628 -6.41 7.40 31.78
C ALA A 628 -6.48 6.76 33.19
N LEU A 629 -5.89 7.40 34.19
CA LEU A 629 -5.96 6.96 35.58
C LEU A 629 -7.39 6.86 36.11
N SER A 630 -8.29 7.79 35.74
CA SER A 630 -9.69 7.78 36.17
C SER A 630 -10.49 6.57 35.65
N HIS A 631 -10.01 5.89 34.61
CA HIS A 631 -10.58 4.65 34.08
C HIS A 631 -9.84 3.39 34.59
N VAL A 632 -8.63 3.55 35.15
CA VAL A 632 -7.81 2.46 35.66
C VAL A 632 -7.94 2.26 37.17
N VAL A 633 -8.19 3.32 37.95
CA VAL A 633 -8.22 3.30 39.42
C VAL A 633 -9.64 3.48 39.95
N ASP A 634 -9.95 2.86 41.09
CA ASP A 634 -11.20 3.10 41.81
C ASP A 634 -11.23 4.43 42.56
N GLY A 635 -12.28 5.21 42.33
CA GLY A 635 -12.49 6.50 42.99
C GLY A 635 -12.07 7.70 42.14
N PRO A 636 -12.16 8.92 42.71
CA PRO A 636 -11.95 10.14 41.96
C PRO A 636 -10.47 10.38 41.64
N VAL A 637 -10.21 10.83 40.41
CA VAL A 637 -8.92 11.39 39.97
C VAL A 637 -9.19 12.81 39.48
N SER A 638 -8.46 13.79 40.01
CA SER A 638 -8.62 15.20 39.64
C SER A 638 -7.30 15.83 39.23
N VAL A 639 -7.35 16.74 38.26
CA VAL A 639 -6.29 17.71 37.99
C VAL A 639 -6.54 18.87 38.94
N GLU A 640 -5.84 18.91 40.07
CA GLU A 640 -6.31 19.67 41.24
C GLU A 640 -5.96 21.15 41.14
N ARG A 641 -6.93 22.03 41.42
CA ARG A 641 -6.77 23.50 41.41
C ARG A 641 -6.82 24.14 42.81
N SER A 642 -7.16 23.35 43.83
CA SER A 642 -7.57 23.84 45.14
C SER A 642 -6.46 23.82 46.20
N PHE A 643 -5.30 23.23 45.90
CA PHE A 643 -4.13 23.27 46.80
C PHE A 643 -3.42 24.63 46.75
N PRO A 644 -2.75 25.06 47.84
CA PRO A 644 -1.87 26.22 47.82
C PRO A 644 -0.83 26.09 46.71
N GLU A 645 -0.59 27.16 45.96
CA GLU A 645 0.26 27.16 44.76
C GLU A 645 1.67 26.58 45.01
N ALA A 646 2.19 26.71 46.22
CA ALA A 646 3.51 26.19 46.62
C ALA A 646 3.58 24.66 46.86
N THR A 647 2.44 23.98 46.97
CA THR A 647 2.31 22.53 47.29
C THR A 647 1.22 21.86 46.46
N ARG A 648 1.01 22.35 45.23
CA ARG A 648 -0.09 21.92 44.37
C ARG A 648 0.38 20.83 43.41
N PRO A 649 -0.12 19.58 43.52
CA PRO A 649 0.22 18.53 42.58
C PRO A 649 -0.53 18.71 41.25
N ASP A 650 0.08 18.21 40.17
CA ASP A 650 -0.60 18.13 38.87
C ASP A 650 -1.84 17.24 38.91
N ILE A 651 -1.73 16.05 39.51
CA ILE A 651 -2.81 15.06 39.62
C ILE A 651 -2.96 14.58 41.06
N PHE A 652 -4.19 14.49 41.52
CA PHE A 652 -4.57 13.92 42.80
C PHE A 652 -5.48 12.71 42.61
N ILE A 653 -5.18 11.61 43.31
CA ILE A 653 -6.01 10.40 43.35
C ILE A 653 -6.61 10.27 44.75
N GLY A 654 -7.93 10.31 44.82
CA GLY A 654 -8.72 10.19 46.04
C GLY A 654 -9.52 11.45 46.40
N ASN A 655 -10.12 11.43 47.59
CA ASN A 655 -10.88 12.55 48.15
C ASN A 655 -10.14 13.13 49.37
N PRO A 656 -10.23 14.46 49.64
CA PRO A 656 -9.71 15.05 50.87
C PRO A 656 -10.19 14.38 52.17
N ASN A 657 -11.36 13.72 52.15
CA ASN A 657 -11.93 13.02 53.30
C ASN A 657 -11.46 11.55 53.45
N ASP A 658 -10.74 10.99 52.48
CA ASP A 658 -10.27 9.60 52.53
C ASP A 658 -9.18 9.41 53.58
N VAL A 659 -8.84 8.19 54.01
CA VAL A 659 -7.64 8.00 54.84
C VAL A 659 -6.37 8.28 54.01
N PRO A 660 -5.31 8.92 54.56
CA PRO A 660 -4.10 9.25 53.79
C PRO A 660 -3.46 8.06 53.04
N ALA A 661 -3.60 6.85 53.59
CA ALA A 661 -3.10 5.59 53.03
C ALA A 661 -3.64 5.25 51.62
N ILE A 662 -4.79 5.78 51.22
CA ILE A 662 -5.41 5.50 49.91
C ILE A 662 -5.40 6.71 48.99
N ARG A 663 -4.60 7.72 49.31
CA ARG A 663 -4.44 8.94 48.52
C ARG A 663 -3.08 8.91 47.80
N SER A 664 -3.03 9.49 46.60
CA SER A 664 -1.77 9.66 45.87
C SER A 664 -1.70 10.99 45.16
N ILE A 665 -0.47 11.46 44.98
CA ILE A 665 -0.16 12.62 44.15
C ILE A 665 0.77 12.21 43.02
N ILE A 666 0.59 12.85 41.87
CA ILE A 666 1.44 12.63 40.70
C ILE A 666 1.82 13.99 40.13
N GLU A 667 3.10 14.15 39.83
CA GLU A 667 3.66 15.28 39.09
C GLU A 667 4.09 14.79 37.71
N VAL A 668 3.78 15.55 36.66
CA VAL A 668 4.05 15.18 35.27
C VAL A 668 5.05 16.15 34.67
N HIS A 669 6.12 15.61 34.09
CA HIS A 669 7.20 16.42 33.56
C HIS A 669 7.55 16.05 32.12
N LEU A 670 7.74 17.07 31.28
CA LEU A 670 8.18 16.90 29.90
C LEU A 670 9.68 17.20 29.77
N LEU A 671 10.48 16.17 29.47
CA LEU A 671 11.91 16.31 29.21
C LEU A 671 12.20 16.20 27.71
N ARG A 672 13.01 17.14 27.21
CA ARG A 672 13.45 17.15 25.80
C ARG A 672 14.77 16.41 25.59
N ARG A 673 15.49 16.07 26.66
CA ARG A 673 16.73 15.29 26.63
C ARG A 673 16.71 14.20 27.70
N ILE A 674 17.10 13.00 27.29
CA ILE A 674 17.26 11.86 28.19
C ILE A 674 18.47 12.14 29.10
N GLY A 675 18.28 11.96 30.42
CA GLY A 675 19.35 12.11 31.42
C GLY A 675 19.42 13.48 32.11
N ASP A 676 18.46 14.39 31.88
CA ASP A 676 18.36 15.61 32.69
C ASP A 676 18.06 15.24 34.15
N ALA A 677 18.83 15.81 35.09
CA ALA A 677 18.64 15.55 36.51
C ALA A 677 17.30 16.11 37.00
N LEU A 678 16.62 15.38 37.90
CA LEU A 678 15.29 15.72 38.45
C LEU A 678 15.28 16.30 39.89
N PRO A 679 16.32 16.96 40.43
CA PRO A 679 16.36 17.29 41.86
C PRO A 679 15.27 18.28 42.30
N LYS A 680 14.88 19.23 41.43
CA LYS A 680 13.82 20.20 41.74
C LYS A 680 12.43 19.55 41.79
N GLN A 681 12.21 18.54 40.95
CA GLN A 681 10.96 17.79 40.87
C GLN A 681 10.78 16.91 42.11
N PHE A 682 11.87 16.28 42.58
CA PHE A 682 11.87 15.58 43.86
C PHE A 682 11.59 16.51 45.06
N GLU A 683 12.14 17.73 45.08
CA GLU A 683 11.83 18.72 46.12
C GLU A 683 10.35 19.16 46.13
N GLN A 684 9.71 19.21 44.96
CA GLN A 684 8.29 19.55 44.85
C GLN A 684 7.39 18.44 45.39
N ILE A 685 7.58 17.19 44.91
CA ILE A 685 6.77 16.07 45.38
C ILE A 685 6.99 15.80 46.87
N GLU A 686 8.21 16.02 47.37
CA GLU A 686 8.54 15.91 48.78
C GLU A 686 7.79 16.94 49.63
N ARG A 687 7.69 18.20 49.19
CA ARG A 687 6.86 19.22 49.86
C ARG A 687 5.40 18.81 49.95
N CYS A 688 4.86 18.22 48.89
CA CYS A 688 3.48 17.73 48.86
C CYS A 688 3.28 16.52 49.79
N LEU A 689 4.26 15.61 49.90
CA LEU A 689 4.21 14.46 50.80
C LEU A 689 4.38 14.84 52.28
N GLN A 690 5.16 15.89 52.58
CA GLN A 690 5.43 16.36 53.94
C GLN A 690 4.22 17.00 54.63
N SER A 691 3.20 17.45 53.90
CA SER A 691 1.95 17.96 54.48
C SER A 691 1.18 16.91 55.30
N GLY A 692 1.50 15.62 55.14
CA GLY A 692 0.90 14.50 55.88
C GLY A 692 -0.46 14.05 55.33
N GLU A 693 -0.89 14.61 54.21
CA GLU A 693 -2.22 14.38 53.64
C GLU A 693 -2.28 13.17 52.68
N VAL A 694 -1.13 12.59 52.31
CA VAL A 694 -0.99 11.60 51.23
C VAL A 694 0.09 10.57 51.56
N ALA A 695 -0.15 9.29 51.25
CA ALA A 695 0.80 8.20 51.53
C ALA A 695 1.74 7.84 50.36
N HIS A 696 1.29 8.04 49.11
CA HIS A 696 2.07 7.65 47.92
C HIS A 696 2.29 8.84 46.98
N GLY A 697 3.46 8.89 46.34
CA GLY A 697 3.81 9.89 45.33
C GLY A 697 4.44 9.24 44.10
N ALA A 698 4.18 9.80 42.93
CA ALA A 698 4.87 9.42 41.70
C ALA A 698 5.27 10.62 40.83
N LEU A 699 6.35 10.45 40.09
CA LEU A 699 6.81 11.34 39.03
C LEU A 699 6.58 10.64 37.70
N VAL A 700 5.86 11.27 36.77
CA VAL A 700 5.73 10.78 35.39
C VAL A 700 6.58 11.66 34.48
N VAL A 701 7.62 11.08 33.89
CA VAL A 701 8.61 11.79 33.08
C VAL A 701 8.44 11.36 31.64
N VAL A 702 7.99 12.28 30.79
CA VAL A 702 7.81 12.05 29.35
C VAL A 702 9.02 12.58 28.60
N HIS A 703 9.79 11.69 27.99
CA HIS A 703 10.94 11.99 27.16
C HIS A 703 10.51 12.16 25.71
N THR A 704 10.86 13.29 25.09
CA THR A 704 10.53 13.62 23.68
C THR A 704 11.74 13.53 22.74
N GLY A 705 12.88 13.00 23.21
CA GLY A 705 14.12 12.86 22.44
C GLY A 705 14.14 11.68 21.46
N GLU A 706 15.23 11.53 20.71
CA GLU A 706 15.48 10.35 19.87
C GLU A 706 15.88 9.17 20.75
N GLY A 707 15.02 8.15 20.81
CA GLY A 707 15.24 6.92 21.55
C GLY A 707 14.01 6.03 21.51
N ASP A 708 14.21 4.73 21.34
CA ASP A 708 13.14 3.73 21.25
C ASP A 708 12.98 2.95 22.57
N GLU A 709 13.18 3.62 23.71
CA GLU A 709 13.11 3.00 25.04
C GLU A 709 11.65 2.71 25.44
N GLU A 710 11.43 1.58 26.10
CA GLU A 710 10.14 1.23 26.68
C GLU A 710 9.84 2.04 27.94
N ALA A 711 8.55 2.13 28.26
CA ALA A 711 8.16 2.72 29.52
C ALA A 711 8.67 1.87 30.69
N ARG A 712 9.22 2.52 31.72
CA ARG A 712 9.74 1.82 32.91
C ARG A 712 9.39 2.57 34.18
N ILE A 713 9.18 1.81 35.26
CA ILE A 713 8.92 2.35 36.59
C ILE A 713 10.15 2.06 37.47
N GLU A 714 10.70 3.11 38.08
CA GLU A 714 11.82 3.04 39.00
C GLU A 714 11.36 3.43 40.41
N HIS A 715 11.98 2.86 41.44
CA HIS A 715 11.71 3.17 42.84
C HIS A 715 12.83 4.04 43.38
N GLU A 716 12.52 5.31 43.61
CA GLU A 716 13.48 6.31 44.06
C GLU A 716 13.17 6.81 45.46
N LYS A 717 14.17 7.39 46.14
CA LYS A 717 13.99 7.98 47.47
C LYS A 717 14.22 9.48 47.45
N THR A 718 13.27 10.20 48.03
CA THR A 718 13.38 11.63 48.35
C THR A 718 14.49 11.89 49.37
N ALA A 719 14.86 13.16 49.59
CA ALA A 719 15.90 13.53 50.54
C ALA A 719 15.53 13.14 51.99
N ALA A 720 14.25 13.18 52.35
CA ALA A 720 13.72 12.67 53.61
C ALA A 720 13.57 11.13 53.67
N GLY A 721 14.01 10.40 52.65
CA GLY A 721 14.00 8.94 52.63
C GLY A 721 12.64 8.30 52.34
N ARG A 722 11.64 9.07 51.89
CA ARG A 722 10.36 8.52 51.40
C ARG A 722 10.51 8.00 49.99
N GLU A 723 9.87 6.85 49.75
CA GLU A 723 9.82 6.19 48.44
C GLU A 723 8.84 6.90 47.50
N VAL A 724 9.26 7.09 46.25
CA VAL A 724 8.50 7.71 45.16
C VAL A 724 8.71 6.87 43.91
N LEU A 725 7.62 6.61 43.18
CA LEU A 725 7.69 5.91 41.90
C LEU A 725 8.07 6.90 40.80
N VAL A 726 8.96 6.53 39.90
CA VAL A 726 9.30 7.33 38.71
C VAL A 726 8.93 6.54 37.46
N LEU A 727 7.86 6.94 36.78
CA LEU A 727 7.47 6.38 35.49
C LEU A 727 8.14 7.17 34.38
N HIS A 728 9.02 6.53 33.61
CA HIS A 728 9.56 7.07 32.37
C HIS A 728 8.69 6.65 31.19
N LEU A 729 8.25 7.60 30.37
CA LEU A 729 7.54 7.40 29.11
C LEU A 729 8.40 7.98 27.98
N PHE A 730 8.43 7.33 26.82
CA PHE A 730 9.22 7.78 25.67
C PHE A 730 8.30 7.99 24.46
N TRP A 731 8.21 9.25 24.01
CA TRP A 731 7.35 9.74 22.93
C TRP A 731 8.13 10.02 21.64
#